data_AF-A0A9D4EGT4-F1
#
_entry.id   AF-A0A9D4EGT4-F1
#
_cell.length_a   1.000
_cell.length_b   1.000
_cell.length_c   1.000
_cell.angle_alpha   90.00
_cell.angle_beta   90.00
_cell.angle_gamma   90.00
#
_symmetry.space_group_name_H-M   'P 1'
#
loop_
_entity.id
_entity.type
_entity.pdbx_description
1 polymer ?
#
loop_
_entity_poly.entity_id
_entity_poly.type
_entity_poly.pdbx_seq_one_letter_code
_entity_poly.pdbx_strand_id
1 'polypeptide(L)'
;MSENIQNNSELRKLVNDPIHGHIELHPLCVKIIDTPQFQRLRHIKQTDAVYFVYPGATHNRFEHSIGVCHLAENFVRSLQTRQPELGITDVDVNCVMIAGLLHDIGHGPMSHLFERFLAKVLPKRKWTHEEASVRMFNHLLDEKGFRKIFEDHGLSKRDIQFIEEQIRGDVAEYKGRDRDKQFLYEIVNNRRNGIDVDKWDYFARDCYMLGIPKTFDHIRCMRMSRVIEVDGVKQICFRDKEVDHIYDMFLQRAKLHSQAYQHKTVYIIGEMLIEALEKANAIIKISGKHMTETIDDMAAFTQLTDNVIHQITYSEEASLKASREILEKIMFRKMYKFVTEKHPNHPTYKYLRGNENILAKKITKDVAGITKDDIVIQVFNDPVHGHIKIHPLCVKIIDTPQFQRLRNIKQLDSVYFVYPGAAHNRFEHSIGVCHLAERFVRELQNRQPELEITEVDVRCVMIAGLCHDLGHGPFSHLFERFMTRMVPERQWKHEEASVKMLRHLIERNNLQDDFQEYGIEHIDLQFIEEQISGKIEDPPGRGRKKQFLYEIVNNQLHGIDVDRLDYFPRDCLMLGIGNTFDRSRFIQMTRVIEIGGVNRICFRDKEADHIYDMFYQLAKLVRRAYQHKTTYIIGDMIIEAPAKANDYIILGRDTHMTESVDDMEAFTELTDEVIQRIMYSADRQLDASRQILTNIMCRRLHKFVAETHPHYPAYKYIQGNEQILAGELARGQTFPVDDIVVQIVKLDLGSGENNPLENVLFFTKNEPETATRGKAIFQAERNLELIIRVFSKRRNDAQFNQNLKALFETRLGNDELVRRLLPPVAAEE
;
A
#
# COMPACT_ATOMS: atom_id res chain seq x y z
N MET A 1 -16.03 -11.03 -49.85
CA MET A 1 -16.14 -10.07 -48.73
C MET A 1 -16.23 -10.85 -47.43
N SER A 2 -15.09 -11.28 -46.88
CA SER A 2 -14.98 -11.84 -45.52
C SER A 2 -13.54 -12.31 -45.26
N GLU A 3 -12.57 -11.41 -45.36
CA GLU A 3 -11.20 -11.62 -44.86
C GLU A 3 -10.68 -10.24 -44.43
N ASN A 4 -10.80 -9.92 -43.14
CA ASN A 4 -10.02 -8.89 -42.41
C ASN A 4 -10.52 -8.69 -40.95
N ILE A 5 -10.68 -9.76 -40.16
CA ILE A 5 -10.89 -9.65 -38.70
C ILE A 5 -9.95 -10.61 -37.95
N GLN A 6 -8.70 -10.70 -38.38
CA GLN A 6 -7.64 -11.39 -37.64
C GLN A 6 -6.41 -10.48 -37.62
N ASN A 7 -6.37 -9.58 -36.63
CA ASN A 7 -5.18 -9.04 -35.97
C ASN A 7 -5.53 -7.73 -35.23
N ASN A 8 -6.19 -7.81 -34.06
CA ASN A 8 -6.04 -6.83 -32.95
C ASN A 8 -6.81 -7.16 -31.65
N SER A 9 -7.09 -8.43 -31.33
CA SER A 9 -7.77 -8.77 -30.07
C SER A 9 -6.78 -9.09 -28.94
N GLU A 10 -5.86 -8.18 -28.60
CA GLU A 10 -5.27 -8.24 -27.25
C GLU A 10 -6.41 -7.87 -26.28
N LEU A 11 -6.82 -8.81 -25.43
CA LEU A 11 -7.88 -8.60 -24.43
C LEU A 11 -7.51 -7.42 -23.51
N ARG A 12 -8.49 -6.57 -23.17
CA ARG A 12 -8.29 -5.52 -22.15
C ARG A 12 -7.91 -6.16 -20.82
N LYS A 13 -7.01 -5.50 -20.08
CA LYS A 13 -6.55 -5.97 -18.77
C LYS A 13 -7.46 -5.41 -17.67
N LEU A 14 -8.04 -6.28 -16.87
CA LEU A 14 -8.82 -5.90 -15.70
C LEU A 14 -7.89 -5.55 -14.53
N VAL A 15 -8.13 -4.41 -13.89
CA VAL A 15 -7.47 -3.95 -12.66
C VAL A 15 -8.55 -3.63 -11.65
N ASN A 16 -8.38 -4.05 -10.39
CA ASN A 16 -9.28 -3.64 -9.31
C ASN A 16 -8.73 -2.40 -8.63
N ASP A 17 -9.56 -1.36 -8.55
CA ASP A 17 -9.27 -0.09 -7.89
C ASP A 17 -10.34 0.17 -6.81
N PRO A 18 -9.95 0.61 -5.60
CA PRO A 18 -10.88 0.80 -4.49
C PRO A 18 -11.88 1.95 -4.71
N ILE A 19 -11.62 2.85 -5.65
CA ILE A 19 -12.46 4.03 -5.93
C ILE A 19 -13.43 3.77 -7.07
N HIS A 20 -12.93 3.22 -8.18
CA HIS A 20 -13.69 3.03 -9.42
C HIS A 20 -14.11 1.57 -9.66
N GLY A 21 -13.72 0.64 -8.78
CA GLY A 21 -14.01 -0.78 -8.94
C GLY A 21 -13.18 -1.42 -10.05
N HIS A 22 -13.83 -2.10 -10.97
CA HIS A 22 -13.16 -2.77 -12.08
C HIS A 22 -12.82 -1.80 -13.21
N ILE A 23 -11.52 -1.56 -13.40
CA ILE A 23 -10.98 -0.74 -14.50
C ILE A 23 -10.49 -1.68 -15.61
N GLU A 24 -11.02 -1.48 -16.82
CA GLU A 24 -10.55 -2.19 -18.03
C GLU A 24 -9.52 -1.35 -18.78
N LEU A 25 -8.25 -1.71 -18.70
CA LEU A 25 -7.18 -1.01 -19.40
C LEU A 25 -7.01 -1.51 -20.84
N HIS A 26 -6.97 -0.55 -21.76
CA HIS A 26 -6.65 -0.80 -23.16
C HIS A 26 -5.23 -1.40 -23.30
N PRO A 27 -4.97 -2.32 -24.25
CA PRO A 27 -3.66 -2.95 -24.43
C PRO A 27 -2.49 -1.97 -24.54
N LEU A 28 -2.66 -0.86 -25.26
CA LEU A 28 -1.66 0.20 -25.36
C LEU A 28 -1.32 0.83 -24.00
N CYS A 29 -2.32 1.09 -23.15
CA CYS A 29 -2.11 1.56 -21.78
C CYS A 29 -1.37 0.50 -20.96
N VAL A 30 -1.66 -0.80 -21.16
CA VAL A 30 -0.93 -1.89 -20.50
C VAL A 30 0.56 -1.86 -20.87
N LYS A 31 0.90 -1.64 -22.16
CA LYS A 31 2.30 -1.52 -22.57
C LYS A 31 2.99 -0.31 -21.91
N ILE A 32 2.28 0.81 -21.74
CA ILE A 32 2.79 2.02 -21.07
C ILE A 32 3.02 1.76 -19.58
N ILE A 33 2.03 1.20 -18.86
CA ILE A 33 2.19 1.01 -17.42
C ILE A 33 3.29 0.00 -17.10
N ASP A 34 3.58 -0.95 -17.99
CA ASP A 34 4.65 -1.95 -17.82
C ASP A 34 6.05 -1.38 -18.18
N THR A 35 6.22 -0.04 -18.25
CA THR A 35 7.52 0.62 -18.44
C THR A 35 8.14 1.12 -17.14
N PRO A 36 9.48 1.19 -17.00
CA PRO A 36 10.13 1.79 -15.83
C PRO A 36 9.69 3.24 -15.56
N GLN A 37 9.49 4.02 -16.62
CA GLN A 37 9.09 5.43 -16.59
C GLN A 37 7.75 5.60 -15.86
N PHE A 38 6.78 4.71 -16.10
CA PHE A 38 5.48 4.73 -15.44
C PHE A 38 5.51 4.04 -14.08
N GLN A 39 6.22 2.90 -13.95
CA GLN A 39 6.30 2.14 -12.70
C GLN A 39 6.91 2.93 -11.55
N ARG A 40 7.77 3.93 -11.84
CA ARG A 40 8.32 4.82 -10.81
C ARG A 40 7.24 5.54 -9.98
N LEU A 41 6.06 5.76 -10.56
CA LEU A 41 4.93 6.44 -9.88
C LEU A 41 4.43 5.66 -8.65
N ARG A 42 4.78 4.37 -8.52
CA ARG A 42 4.54 3.58 -7.30
C ARG A 42 5.31 4.10 -6.09
N HIS A 43 6.42 4.79 -6.34
CA HIS A 43 7.35 5.32 -5.36
C HIS A 43 7.27 6.86 -5.27
N ILE A 44 6.14 7.43 -5.71
CA ILE A 44 5.84 8.87 -5.59
C ILE A 44 4.47 9.02 -4.94
N LYS A 45 4.43 9.52 -3.71
CA LYS A 45 3.19 9.77 -2.96
C LYS A 45 2.30 10.79 -3.67
N GLN A 46 0.99 10.54 -3.65
CA GLN A 46 0.01 11.46 -4.27
C GLN A 46 -0.03 12.80 -3.54
N THR A 47 -0.02 12.79 -2.21
CA THR A 47 -0.36 13.95 -1.36
C THR A 47 0.83 14.50 -0.57
N ASP A 48 2.01 14.55 -1.18
CA ASP A 48 3.23 15.11 -0.57
C ASP A 48 3.49 14.53 0.86
N ALA A 49 3.53 15.41 1.89
CA ALA A 49 3.77 15.08 3.29
C ALA A 49 2.49 14.79 4.11
N VAL A 50 1.31 14.70 3.48
CA VAL A 50 0.03 14.55 4.18
C VAL A 50 -0.03 13.26 5.02
N TYR A 51 0.63 12.19 4.57
CA TYR A 51 0.68 10.90 5.27
C TYR A 51 1.32 10.94 6.66
N PHE A 52 2.13 11.97 6.95
CA PHE A 52 2.66 12.20 8.30
C PHE A 52 1.59 12.70 9.27
N VAL A 53 0.46 13.23 8.80
CA VAL A 53 -0.65 13.71 9.62
C VAL A 53 -1.87 12.80 9.51
N TYR A 54 -2.14 12.29 8.31
CA TYR A 54 -3.22 11.37 7.99
C TYR A 54 -2.63 10.00 7.62
N PRO A 55 -2.51 9.05 8.57
CA PRO A 55 -1.82 7.79 8.34
C PRO A 55 -2.33 6.99 7.14
N GLY A 56 -3.62 7.11 6.79
CA GLY A 56 -4.22 6.44 5.63
C GLY A 56 -3.90 7.04 4.27
N ALA A 57 -3.27 8.22 4.19
CA ALA A 57 -2.93 8.89 2.93
C ALA A 57 -1.69 8.28 2.24
N THR A 58 -1.64 6.95 2.12
CA THR A 58 -0.48 6.20 1.62
C THR A 58 -0.49 5.96 0.12
N HIS A 59 -1.57 6.34 -0.55
CA HIS A 59 -1.76 6.23 -1.99
C HIS A 59 -0.73 7.01 -2.80
N ASN A 60 -0.54 6.59 -4.04
CA ASN A 60 0.55 7.04 -4.91
C ASN A 60 0.05 7.53 -6.28
N ARG A 61 0.94 8.15 -7.04
CA ARG A 61 0.62 8.68 -8.37
C ARG A 61 0.24 7.58 -9.37
N PHE A 62 0.72 6.33 -9.21
CA PHE A 62 0.45 5.23 -10.14
C PHE A 62 -1.05 4.88 -10.19
N GLU A 63 -1.68 4.69 -9.03
CA GLU A 63 -3.12 4.38 -8.95
C GLU A 63 -3.99 5.57 -9.37
N HIS A 64 -3.58 6.80 -9.02
CA HIS A 64 -4.24 8.03 -9.47
C HIS A 64 -4.24 8.14 -10.99
N SER A 65 -3.09 7.99 -11.64
CA SER A 65 -2.98 8.02 -13.11
C SER A 65 -3.82 6.95 -13.81
N ILE A 66 -3.96 5.75 -13.20
CA ILE A 66 -4.87 4.70 -13.71
C ILE A 66 -6.34 5.11 -13.57
N GLY A 67 -6.73 5.71 -12.45
CA GLY A 67 -8.07 6.23 -12.23
C GLY A 67 -8.43 7.38 -13.19
N VAL A 68 -7.51 8.31 -13.42
CA VAL A 68 -7.69 9.41 -14.40
C VAL A 68 -7.81 8.86 -15.82
N CYS A 69 -7.00 7.87 -16.20
CA CYS A 69 -7.11 7.15 -17.47
C CYS A 69 -8.52 6.55 -17.66
N HIS A 70 -9.06 5.88 -16.64
CA HIS A 70 -10.39 5.30 -16.66
C HIS A 70 -11.50 6.36 -16.80
N LEU A 71 -11.44 7.42 -16.00
CA LEU A 71 -12.42 8.51 -16.06
C LEU A 71 -12.35 9.27 -17.40
N ALA A 72 -11.15 9.46 -17.94
CA ALA A 72 -10.93 10.08 -19.24
C ALA A 72 -11.64 9.29 -20.35
N GLU A 73 -11.44 7.97 -20.41
CA GLU A 73 -12.13 7.09 -21.37
C GLU A 73 -13.65 7.15 -21.19
N ASN A 74 -14.14 6.98 -19.96
CA ASN A 74 -15.57 7.01 -19.67
C ASN A 74 -16.20 8.33 -20.12
N PHE A 75 -15.52 9.45 -19.87
CA PHE A 75 -16.04 10.76 -20.23
C PHE A 75 -16.14 10.92 -21.75
N VAL A 76 -15.05 10.67 -22.48
CA VAL A 76 -15.04 10.82 -23.94
C VAL A 76 -16.01 9.84 -24.62
N ARG A 77 -16.11 8.58 -24.14
CA ARG A 77 -17.09 7.61 -24.65
C ARG A 77 -18.52 8.04 -24.36
N SER A 78 -18.77 8.60 -23.18
CA SER A 78 -20.09 9.13 -22.84
C SER A 78 -20.51 10.26 -23.79
N LEU A 79 -19.59 11.16 -24.17
CA LEU A 79 -19.85 12.19 -25.19
C LEU A 79 -20.05 11.56 -26.58
N GLN A 80 -19.20 10.61 -26.97
CA GLN A 80 -19.27 9.90 -28.25
C GLN A 80 -20.62 9.20 -28.45
N THR A 81 -21.12 8.49 -27.44
CA THR A 81 -22.39 7.77 -27.52
C THR A 81 -23.60 8.72 -27.52
N ARG A 82 -23.57 9.78 -26.71
CA ARG A 82 -24.71 10.70 -26.56
C ARG A 82 -24.80 11.76 -27.65
N GLN A 83 -23.69 12.06 -28.31
CA GLN A 83 -23.59 13.05 -29.38
C GLN A 83 -22.73 12.52 -30.55
N PRO A 84 -23.22 11.52 -31.30
CA PRO A 84 -22.50 10.96 -32.44
C PRO A 84 -22.12 12.01 -33.50
N GLU A 85 -22.87 13.11 -33.59
CA GLU A 85 -22.59 14.25 -34.49
C GLU A 85 -21.26 14.95 -34.22
N LEU A 86 -20.63 14.70 -33.06
CA LEU A 86 -19.30 15.23 -32.74
C LEU A 86 -18.16 14.53 -33.49
N GLY A 87 -18.43 13.37 -34.12
CA GLY A 87 -17.43 12.64 -34.90
C GLY A 87 -16.21 12.19 -34.08
N ILE A 88 -16.40 11.92 -32.79
CA ILE A 88 -15.34 11.41 -31.90
C ILE A 88 -14.98 9.98 -32.35
N THR A 89 -13.72 9.79 -32.75
CA THR A 89 -13.19 8.51 -33.23
C THR A 89 -12.61 7.68 -32.08
N ASP A 90 -12.40 6.37 -32.28
CA ASP A 90 -11.70 5.56 -31.28
C ASP A 90 -10.22 5.99 -31.10
N VAL A 91 -9.60 6.59 -32.12
CA VAL A 91 -8.27 7.22 -31.99
C VAL A 91 -8.33 8.41 -31.02
N ASP A 92 -9.37 9.25 -31.12
CA ASP A 92 -9.58 10.36 -30.17
C ASP A 92 -9.73 9.83 -28.74
N VAL A 93 -10.52 8.76 -28.56
CA VAL A 93 -10.70 8.12 -27.25
C VAL A 93 -9.38 7.60 -26.71
N ASN A 94 -8.60 6.92 -27.55
CA ASN A 94 -7.29 6.39 -27.16
C ASN A 94 -6.31 7.51 -26.75
N CYS A 95 -6.28 8.62 -27.49
CA CYS A 95 -5.45 9.77 -27.14
C CYS A 95 -5.85 10.42 -25.82
N VAL A 96 -7.14 10.66 -25.58
CA VAL A 96 -7.65 11.25 -24.33
C VAL A 96 -7.34 10.34 -23.14
N MET A 97 -7.54 9.04 -23.29
CA MET A 97 -7.20 8.03 -22.28
C MET A 97 -5.68 8.02 -21.98
N ILE A 98 -4.82 8.03 -23.00
CA ILE A 98 -3.35 8.05 -22.82
C ILE A 98 -2.89 9.36 -22.18
N ALA A 99 -3.48 10.50 -22.56
CA ALA A 99 -3.20 11.78 -21.91
C ALA A 99 -3.58 11.74 -20.42
N GLY A 100 -4.75 11.19 -20.08
CA GLY A 100 -5.17 10.96 -18.70
C GLY A 100 -4.21 10.04 -17.93
N LEU A 101 -3.72 8.98 -18.57
CA LEU A 101 -2.72 8.09 -17.97
C LEU A 101 -1.39 8.80 -17.71
N LEU A 102 -0.92 9.63 -18.64
CA LEU A 102 0.42 10.22 -18.60
C LEU A 102 0.50 11.60 -17.97
N HIS A 103 -0.62 12.25 -17.64
CA HIS A 103 -0.63 13.66 -17.22
C HIS A 103 0.32 13.98 -16.05
N ASP A 104 0.47 13.02 -15.13
CA ASP A 104 1.27 13.13 -13.91
C ASP A 104 2.57 12.31 -13.94
N ILE A 105 2.93 11.75 -15.10
CA ILE A 105 4.20 11.02 -15.27
C ILE A 105 5.43 11.92 -15.17
N GLY A 106 5.30 13.21 -14.88
CA GLY A 106 6.36 14.19 -14.71
C GLY A 106 6.64 14.59 -13.26
N HIS A 107 5.86 14.09 -12.28
CA HIS A 107 6.11 14.39 -10.87
C HIS A 107 7.49 13.88 -10.40
N GLY A 108 8.14 14.68 -9.57
CA GLY A 108 9.35 14.33 -8.83
C GLY A 108 9.03 13.90 -7.39
N PRO A 109 10.06 13.70 -6.55
CA PRO A 109 9.91 13.23 -5.17
C PRO A 109 9.03 14.15 -4.33
N MET A 110 8.13 13.58 -3.53
CA MET A 110 7.16 14.31 -2.72
C MET A 110 6.25 15.24 -3.56
N SER A 111 5.96 14.84 -4.80
CA SER A 111 4.95 15.46 -5.66
C SER A 111 5.12 16.98 -5.84
N HIS A 112 4.24 17.82 -5.30
CA HIS A 112 4.31 19.28 -5.48
C HIS A 112 5.37 19.94 -4.59
N LEU A 113 5.88 19.25 -3.56
CA LEU A 113 7.04 19.74 -2.81
C LEU A 113 8.29 19.82 -3.68
N PHE A 114 8.45 18.95 -4.67
CA PHE A 114 9.58 19.01 -5.60
C PHE A 114 9.57 20.30 -6.43
N GLU A 115 8.40 20.73 -6.92
CA GLU A 115 8.25 21.99 -7.64
C GLU A 115 8.69 23.18 -6.78
N ARG A 116 8.30 23.19 -5.50
CA ARG A 116 8.68 24.23 -4.55
C ARG A 116 10.19 24.21 -4.26
N PHE A 117 10.76 23.01 -4.10
CA PHE A 117 12.21 22.83 -3.97
C PHE A 117 12.95 23.40 -5.19
N LEU A 118 12.55 23.03 -6.41
CA LEU A 118 13.15 23.54 -7.65
C LEU A 118 12.98 25.06 -7.78
N ALA A 119 11.81 25.61 -7.44
CA ALA A 119 11.58 27.05 -7.47
C ALA A 119 12.50 27.81 -6.51
N LYS A 120 12.88 27.19 -5.39
CA LYS A 120 13.78 27.78 -4.39
C LYS A 120 15.25 27.69 -4.80
N VAL A 121 15.68 26.54 -5.34
CA VAL A 121 17.08 26.30 -5.74
C VAL A 121 17.39 26.87 -7.13
N LEU A 122 16.42 26.89 -8.04
CA LEU A 122 16.53 27.36 -9.42
C LEU A 122 15.50 28.47 -9.73
N PRO A 123 15.51 29.62 -9.04
CA PRO A 123 14.43 30.63 -9.12
C PRO A 123 14.27 31.28 -10.50
N LYS A 124 15.29 31.21 -11.36
CA LYS A 124 15.24 31.73 -12.73
C LYS A 124 14.65 30.74 -13.74
N ARG A 125 14.42 29.50 -13.31
CA ARG A 125 13.98 28.41 -14.17
C ARG A 125 12.54 28.06 -13.85
N LYS A 126 11.64 28.31 -14.81
CA LYS A 126 10.26 27.83 -14.71
C LYS A 126 10.26 26.33 -14.99
N TRP A 127 9.81 25.55 -14.02
CA TRP A 127 9.62 24.10 -14.14
C TRP A 127 8.23 23.75 -13.65
N THR A 128 7.57 22.83 -14.35
CA THR A 128 6.25 22.29 -13.97
C THR A 128 6.24 20.80 -14.25
N HIS A 129 5.48 20.04 -13.45
CA HIS A 129 5.37 18.60 -13.65
C HIS A 129 4.69 18.28 -14.99
N GLU A 130 3.75 19.10 -15.49
CA GLU A 130 3.08 18.86 -16.78
C GLU A 130 4.06 18.90 -17.96
N GLU A 131 5.04 19.81 -17.95
CA GLU A 131 6.06 19.85 -19.00
C GLU A 131 7.07 18.69 -18.84
N ALA A 132 7.39 18.32 -17.59
CA ALA A 132 8.18 17.11 -17.33
C ALA A 132 7.44 15.83 -17.77
N SER A 133 6.11 15.78 -17.68
CA SER A 133 5.29 14.66 -18.15
C SER A 133 5.41 14.49 -19.66
N VAL A 134 5.38 15.60 -20.42
CA VAL A 134 5.60 15.56 -21.88
C VAL A 134 7.03 15.14 -22.23
N ARG A 135 8.04 15.63 -21.49
CA ARG A 135 9.43 15.19 -21.69
C ARG A 135 9.61 13.70 -21.42
N MET A 136 9.00 13.20 -20.35
CA MET A 136 9.04 11.79 -19.99
C MET A 136 8.28 10.93 -21.01
N PHE A 137 7.14 11.40 -21.51
CA PHE A 137 6.41 10.74 -22.60
C PHE A 137 7.26 10.64 -23.87
N ASN A 138 7.93 11.73 -24.27
CA ASN A 138 8.84 11.71 -25.41
C ASN A 138 10.02 10.76 -25.19
N HIS A 139 10.62 10.76 -23.99
CA HIS A 139 11.67 9.81 -23.63
C HIS A 139 11.20 8.36 -23.75
N LEU A 140 9.97 8.05 -23.32
CA LEU A 140 9.36 6.74 -23.48
C LEU A 140 9.09 6.40 -24.96
N LEU A 141 8.75 7.36 -25.82
CA LEU A 141 8.61 7.12 -27.26
C LEU A 141 9.94 6.82 -27.96
N ASP A 142 11.05 7.38 -27.43
CA ASP A 142 12.40 7.15 -27.93
C ASP A 142 12.98 5.78 -27.53
N GLU A 143 12.37 5.10 -26.56
CA GLU A 143 12.70 3.71 -26.21
C GLU A 143 12.52 2.78 -27.42
N LYS A 144 13.44 1.81 -27.55
CA LYS A 144 13.50 0.93 -28.73
C LYS A 144 12.19 0.17 -28.93
N GLY A 145 11.49 0.48 -30.01
CA GLY A 145 10.26 -0.18 -30.43
C GLY A 145 8.97 0.47 -29.92
N PHE A 146 9.03 1.45 -29.01
CA PHE A 146 7.82 2.03 -28.42
C PHE A 146 7.03 2.89 -29.39
N ARG A 147 7.71 3.69 -30.21
CA ARG A 147 7.05 4.44 -31.30
C ARG A 147 6.31 3.51 -32.28
N LYS A 148 6.92 2.36 -32.60
CA LYS A 148 6.28 1.35 -33.45
C LYS A 148 5.02 0.79 -32.80
N ILE A 149 5.01 0.58 -31.47
CA ILE A 149 3.79 0.15 -30.76
C ILE A 149 2.65 1.15 -30.98
N PHE A 150 2.91 2.46 -30.91
CA PHE A 150 1.88 3.48 -31.17
C PHE A 150 1.42 3.46 -32.63
N GLU A 151 2.34 3.34 -33.57
CA GLU A 151 2.04 3.23 -35.00
C GLU A 151 1.20 1.97 -35.33
N ASP A 152 1.55 0.82 -34.75
CA ASP A 152 0.83 -0.45 -34.89
C ASP A 152 -0.59 -0.38 -34.30
N HIS A 153 -0.83 0.55 -33.34
CA HIS A 153 -2.17 0.86 -32.81
C HIS A 153 -2.86 2.03 -33.55
N GLY A 154 -2.30 2.49 -34.67
CA GLY A 154 -2.92 3.49 -35.54
C GLY A 154 -2.75 4.94 -35.09
N LEU A 155 -1.84 5.25 -34.16
CA LEU A 155 -1.60 6.63 -33.70
C LEU A 155 -0.56 7.32 -34.59
N SER A 156 -0.93 8.47 -35.14
CA SER A 156 -0.07 9.32 -35.96
C SER A 156 0.75 10.31 -35.13
N LYS A 157 1.68 11.04 -35.78
CA LYS A 157 2.39 12.16 -35.13
C LYS A 157 1.45 13.26 -34.64
N ARG A 158 0.33 13.49 -35.35
CA ARG A 158 -0.69 14.47 -34.95
C ARG A 158 -1.41 14.02 -33.67
N ASP A 159 -1.59 12.71 -33.49
CA ASP A 159 -2.19 12.11 -32.30
C ASP A 159 -1.27 12.17 -31.08
N ILE A 160 0.04 11.97 -31.29
CA ILE A 160 1.05 12.19 -30.25
C ILE A 160 1.03 13.66 -29.80
N GLN A 161 1.02 14.60 -30.75
CA GLN A 161 0.90 16.02 -30.44
C GLN A 161 -0.38 16.36 -29.68
N PHE A 162 -1.51 15.75 -30.05
CA PHE A 162 -2.77 15.90 -29.34
C PHE A 162 -2.69 15.43 -27.87
N ILE A 163 -2.01 14.31 -27.61
CA ILE A 163 -1.76 13.81 -26.25
C ILE A 163 -0.94 14.82 -25.44
N GLU A 164 0.17 15.31 -26.01
CA GLU A 164 1.03 16.28 -25.31
C GLU A 164 0.31 17.60 -24.99
N GLU A 165 -0.49 18.11 -25.93
CA GLU A 165 -1.26 19.35 -25.77
C GLU A 165 -2.32 19.20 -24.66
N GLN A 166 -2.95 18.02 -24.54
CA GLN A 166 -3.86 17.72 -23.43
C GLN A 166 -3.17 17.67 -22.06
N ILE A 167 -1.97 17.09 -21.99
CA ILE A 167 -1.19 17.01 -20.74
C ILE A 167 -0.83 18.43 -20.26
N ARG A 168 -0.34 19.29 -21.17
CA ARG A 168 0.01 20.69 -20.84
C ARG A 168 -1.21 21.51 -20.40
N GLY A 169 -2.37 21.29 -21.04
CA GLY A 169 -3.62 21.99 -20.78
C GLY A 169 -3.68 23.43 -21.30
N ASP A 170 -2.57 24.16 -21.30
CA ASP A 170 -2.44 25.53 -21.83
C ASP A 170 -1.38 25.58 -22.95
N VAL A 171 -1.84 25.78 -24.18
CA VAL A 171 -0.98 26.00 -25.34
C VAL A 171 -1.51 27.19 -26.13
N ALA A 172 -0.59 27.99 -26.69
CA ALA A 172 -0.94 29.18 -27.46
C ALA A 172 -1.87 28.89 -28.65
N GLU A 173 -1.72 27.70 -29.26
CA GLU A 173 -2.55 27.21 -30.34
C GLU A 173 -2.55 25.69 -30.33
N TYR A 174 -3.73 25.08 -30.31
CA TYR A 174 -3.90 23.63 -30.44
C TYR A 174 -3.73 23.19 -31.89
N LYS A 175 -2.92 22.16 -32.14
CA LYS A 175 -2.64 21.66 -33.50
C LYS A 175 -2.97 20.17 -33.65
N GLY A 176 -3.01 19.44 -32.54
CA GLY A 176 -3.35 18.02 -32.51
C GLY A 176 -4.77 17.75 -33.03
N ARG A 177 -5.70 18.68 -32.84
CA ARG A 177 -7.11 18.60 -33.28
C ARG A 177 -7.61 19.94 -33.76
N ASP A 178 -8.50 19.89 -34.75
CA ASP A 178 -9.14 21.06 -35.34
C ASP A 178 -10.15 21.69 -34.36
N ARG A 179 -10.56 22.93 -34.65
CA ARG A 179 -11.40 23.76 -33.76
C ARG A 179 -12.75 23.11 -33.40
N ASP A 180 -13.28 22.26 -34.28
CA ASP A 180 -14.52 21.51 -34.07
C ASP A 180 -14.40 20.40 -33.01
N LYS A 181 -13.18 19.99 -32.66
CA LYS A 181 -12.87 19.00 -31.61
C LYS A 181 -12.13 19.58 -30.41
N GLN A 182 -12.03 20.90 -30.30
CA GLN A 182 -11.31 21.58 -29.23
C GLN A 182 -11.85 21.27 -27.83
N PHE A 183 -13.13 20.93 -27.70
CA PHE A 183 -13.74 20.49 -26.44
C PHE A 183 -13.03 19.27 -25.80
N LEU A 184 -12.29 18.46 -26.57
CA LEU A 184 -11.57 17.30 -26.01
C LEU A 184 -10.43 17.72 -25.07
N TYR A 185 -9.83 18.90 -25.26
CA TYR A 185 -8.78 19.41 -24.36
C TYR A 185 -9.32 19.77 -22.97
N GLU A 186 -10.64 19.87 -22.80
CA GLU A 186 -11.29 20.15 -21.52
C GLU A 186 -11.46 18.90 -20.64
N ILE A 187 -11.06 17.71 -21.10
CA ILE A 187 -11.31 16.45 -20.38
C ILE A 187 -10.25 16.19 -19.30
N VAL A 188 -8.97 16.31 -19.64
CA VAL A 188 -7.85 15.90 -18.76
C VAL A 188 -7.31 17.06 -17.92
N ASN A 189 -6.97 18.19 -18.54
CA ASN A 189 -6.42 19.37 -17.87
C ASN A 189 -7.16 20.63 -18.32
N ASN A 190 -8.26 20.95 -17.63
CA ASN A 190 -9.16 22.01 -18.06
C ASN A 190 -8.81 23.34 -17.40
N ARG A 191 -7.98 24.15 -18.08
CA ARG A 191 -7.58 25.48 -17.57
C ARG A 191 -8.70 26.52 -17.65
N ARG A 192 -9.74 26.31 -18.45
CA ARG A 192 -10.86 27.26 -18.64
C ARG A 192 -11.68 27.43 -17.37
N ASN A 193 -12.07 26.31 -16.74
CA ASN A 193 -12.92 26.34 -15.55
C ASN A 193 -12.48 25.37 -14.43
N GLY A 194 -11.44 24.56 -14.66
CA GLY A 194 -10.95 23.60 -13.68
C GLY A 194 -11.87 22.41 -13.42
N ILE A 195 -12.77 22.06 -14.35
CA ILE A 195 -13.61 20.86 -14.29
C ILE A 195 -13.02 19.82 -15.25
N ASP A 196 -12.31 18.84 -14.71
CA ASP A 196 -11.62 17.78 -15.46
C ASP A 196 -11.56 16.46 -14.67
N VAL A 197 -11.20 15.38 -15.35
CA VAL A 197 -11.18 14.03 -14.78
C VAL A 197 -10.04 13.81 -13.78
N ASP A 198 -8.95 14.59 -13.87
CA ASP A 198 -7.88 14.62 -12.87
C ASP A 198 -8.47 14.96 -11.48
N LYS A 199 -9.21 16.06 -11.40
CA LYS A 199 -9.91 16.49 -10.18
C LYS A 199 -10.93 15.48 -9.69
N TRP A 200 -11.65 14.87 -10.60
CA TRP A 200 -12.66 13.88 -10.24
C TRP A 200 -12.06 12.64 -9.59
N ASP A 201 -10.89 12.18 -10.06
CA ASP A 201 -10.18 11.08 -9.41
C ASP A 201 -9.64 11.50 -8.06
N TYR A 202 -8.82 12.56 -7.97
CA TYR A 202 -8.18 12.88 -6.69
C TYR A 202 -9.19 13.32 -5.63
N PHE A 203 -10.32 13.97 -5.99
CA PHE A 203 -11.38 14.21 -5.02
C PHE A 203 -11.92 12.90 -4.46
N ALA A 204 -12.15 11.89 -5.30
CA ALA A 204 -12.69 10.62 -4.83
C ALA A 204 -11.65 9.84 -4.02
N ARG A 205 -10.42 9.76 -4.52
CA ARG A 205 -9.31 9.01 -3.91
C ARG A 205 -8.83 9.65 -2.62
N ASP A 206 -8.58 10.95 -2.61
CA ASP A 206 -8.06 11.62 -1.42
C ASP A 206 -9.13 11.67 -0.33
N CYS A 207 -10.40 11.91 -0.67
CA CYS A 207 -11.49 11.81 0.31
C CYS A 207 -11.55 10.44 0.97
N TYR A 208 -11.45 9.39 0.16
CA TYR A 208 -11.45 8.01 0.64
C TYR A 208 -10.29 7.73 1.58
N MET A 209 -9.06 8.05 1.16
CA MET A 209 -7.84 7.77 1.91
C MET A 209 -7.69 8.63 3.18
N LEU A 210 -8.26 9.84 3.17
CA LEU A 210 -8.26 10.76 4.30
C LEU A 210 -9.43 10.55 5.26
N GLY A 211 -10.39 9.67 4.96
CA GLY A 211 -11.62 9.52 5.75
C GLY A 211 -12.51 10.78 5.73
N ILE A 212 -12.47 11.56 4.65
CA ILE A 212 -13.29 12.76 4.46
C ILE A 212 -14.47 12.39 3.56
N PRO A 213 -15.73 12.67 3.94
CA PRO A 213 -16.88 12.40 3.07
C PRO A 213 -16.77 13.17 1.74
N LYS A 214 -16.92 12.44 0.62
CA LYS A 214 -17.03 12.98 -0.73
C LYS A 214 -18.46 13.45 -0.99
N THR A 215 -18.64 14.74 -1.27
CA THR A 215 -19.98 15.31 -1.54
C THR A 215 -20.32 15.40 -3.03
N PHE A 216 -19.32 15.47 -3.91
CA PHE A 216 -19.49 15.61 -5.36
C PHE A 216 -19.53 14.25 -6.08
N ASP A 217 -20.49 14.03 -6.98
CA ASP A 217 -20.65 12.85 -7.84
C ASP A 217 -20.21 13.11 -9.30
N HIS A 218 -18.96 12.76 -9.60
CA HIS A 218 -18.42 12.91 -10.95
C HIS A 218 -19.18 12.10 -12.01
N ILE A 219 -19.80 10.95 -11.67
CA ILE A 219 -20.53 10.12 -12.63
C ILE A 219 -21.79 10.85 -13.09
N ARG A 220 -22.54 11.43 -12.14
CA ARG A 220 -23.69 12.27 -12.47
C ARG A 220 -23.27 13.49 -13.29
N CYS A 221 -22.20 14.18 -12.89
CA CYS A 221 -21.69 15.35 -13.61
C CYS A 221 -21.36 15.03 -15.08
N MET A 222 -20.64 13.92 -15.31
CA MET A 222 -20.34 13.38 -16.63
C MET A 222 -21.62 13.02 -17.42
N ARG A 223 -22.63 12.42 -16.78
CA ARG A 223 -23.92 12.08 -17.42
C ARG A 223 -24.80 13.29 -17.74
N MET A 224 -24.52 14.46 -17.15
CA MET A 224 -25.27 15.70 -17.36
C MET A 224 -24.52 16.74 -18.20
N SER A 225 -23.33 16.39 -18.72
CA SER A 225 -22.58 17.21 -19.67
C SER A 225 -23.02 17.00 -21.12
N ARG A 226 -22.84 18.02 -21.97
CA ARG A 226 -22.97 17.98 -23.43
C ARG A 226 -21.95 18.93 -24.07
N VAL A 227 -21.60 18.70 -25.33
CA VAL A 227 -20.83 19.64 -26.13
C VAL A 227 -21.79 20.55 -26.89
N ILE A 228 -21.63 21.86 -26.72
CA ILE A 228 -22.45 22.91 -27.33
C ILE A 228 -21.51 23.97 -27.92
N GLU A 229 -21.93 24.60 -29.01
CA GLU A 229 -21.21 25.73 -29.59
C GLU A 229 -21.48 27.01 -28.79
N VAL A 230 -20.41 27.62 -28.28
CA VAL A 230 -20.40 28.86 -27.50
C VAL A 230 -19.41 29.81 -28.17
N ASP A 231 -19.86 30.97 -28.61
CA ASP A 231 -19.05 31.97 -29.31
C ASP A 231 -18.24 31.40 -30.50
N GLY A 232 -18.86 30.49 -31.25
CA GLY A 232 -18.25 29.83 -32.42
C GLY A 232 -17.23 28.74 -32.07
N VAL A 233 -17.17 28.28 -30.81
CA VAL A 233 -16.30 27.18 -30.36
C VAL A 233 -17.13 26.12 -29.66
N LYS A 234 -16.95 24.86 -30.02
CA LYS A 234 -17.56 23.73 -29.29
C LYS A 234 -16.88 23.57 -27.93
N GLN A 235 -17.65 23.60 -26.86
CA GLN A 235 -17.19 23.50 -25.47
C GLN A 235 -18.01 22.46 -24.70
N ILE A 236 -17.40 21.84 -23.69
CA ILE A 236 -18.16 21.02 -22.73
C ILE A 236 -18.97 21.95 -21.83
N CYS A 237 -20.27 21.75 -21.85
CA CYS A 237 -21.28 22.46 -21.07
C CYS A 237 -22.00 21.49 -20.14
N PHE A 238 -22.44 21.98 -18.98
CA PHE A 238 -23.18 21.19 -18.00
C PHE A 238 -24.61 21.71 -17.93
N ARG A 239 -25.56 20.80 -17.64
CA ARG A 239 -26.96 21.17 -17.47
C ARG A 239 -27.13 22.14 -16.29
N ASP A 240 -27.96 23.15 -16.45
CA ASP A 240 -28.31 24.18 -15.46
C ASP A 240 -28.62 23.62 -14.05
N LYS A 241 -29.34 22.50 -13.96
CA LYS A 241 -29.64 21.83 -12.69
C LYS A 241 -28.42 21.28 -11.93
N GLU A 242 -27.25 21.25 -12.54
CA GLU A 242 -25.99 20.79 -11.93
C GLU A 242 -25.19 21.93 -11.30
N VAL A 243 -25.68 23.17 -11.31
CA VAL A 243 -24.97 24.33 -10.73
C VAL A 243 -24.57 24.09 -9.28
N ASP A 244 -25.51 23.67 -8.41
CA ASP A 244 -25.22 23.40 -7.00
C ASP A 244 -24.24 22.24 -6.84
N HIS A 245 -24.37 21.22 -7.68
CA HIS A 245 -23.51 20.04 -7.64
C HIS A 245 -22.07 20.34 -8.10
N ILE A 246 -21.90 21.20 -9.12
CA ILE A 246 -20.59 21.73 -9.51
C ILE A 246 -20.04 22.67 -8.43
N TYR A 247 -20.90 23.42 -7.75
CA TYR A 247 -20.50 24.22 -6.60
C TYR A 247 -19.96 23.34 -5.45
N ASP A 248 -20.62 22.22 -5.17
CA ASP A 248 -20.14 21.21 -4.21
C ASP A 248 -18.76 20.67 -4.58
N MET A 249 -18.44 20.55 -5.88
CA MET A 249 -17.09 20.19 -6.33
C MET A 249 -16.03 21.23 -5.89
N PHE A 250 -16.32 22.52 -6.09
CA PHE A 250 -15.42 23.60 -5.66
C PHE A 250 -15.32 23.69 -4.13
N LEU A 251 -16.42 23.46 -3.41
CA LEU A 251 -16.42 23.35 -1.94
C LEU A 251 -15.59 22.16 -1.46
N GLN A 252 -15.72 21.00 -2.11
CA GLN A 252 -14.93 19.80 -1.80
C GLN A 252 -13.44 20.08 -1.97
N ARG A 253 -13.05 20.77 -3.05
CA ARG A 253 -11.67 21.22 -3.25
C ARG A 253 -11.19 22.14 -2.14
N ALA A 254 -11.98 23.15 -1.78
CA ALA A 254 -11.63 24.08 -0.70
C ALA A 254 -11.49 23.35 0.65
N LYS A 255 -12.34 22.34 0.91
CA LYS A 255 -12.29 21.48 2.10
C LYS A 255 -11.01 20.65 2.14
N LEU A 256 -10.63 19.99 1.04
CA LEU A 256 -9.38 19.21 0.97
C LEU A 256 -8.14 20.09 1.19
N HIS A 257 -8.10 21.28 0.57
CA HIS A 257 -7.00 22.23 0.79
C HIS A 257 -6.93 22.68 2.25
N SER A 258 -8.04 23.12 2.85
CA SER A 258 -8.04 23.66 4.22
C SER A 258 -7.83 22.59 5.29
N GLN A 259 -8.41 21.41 5.13
CA GLN A 259 -8.35 20.35 6.14
C GLN A 259 -7.07 19.53 6.03
N ALA A 260 -6.61 19.20 4.81
CA ALA A 260 -5.50 18.27 4.60
C ALA A 260 -4.25 18.96 4.02
N TYR A 261 -4.28 19.44 2.77
CA TYR A 261 -3.06 19.84 2.06
C TYR A 261 -2.35 21.05 2.69
N GLN A 262 -3.12 22.01 3.20
CA GLN A 262 -2.60 23.21 3.87
C GLN A 262 -2.66 23.09 5.40
N HIS A 263 -2.87 21.89 5.93
CA HIS A 263 -2.81 21.66 7.36
C HIS A 263 -1.44 22.11 7.89
N LYS A 264 -1.43 22.91 8.96
CA LYS A 264 -0.22 23.54 9.52
C LYS A 264 0.96 22.57 9.72
N THR A 265 0.69 21.37 10.23
CA THR A 265 1.71 20.35 10.45
C THR A 265 2.24 19.78 9.12
N VAL A 266 1.38 19.60 8.11
CA VAL A 266 1.79 19.16 6.77
C VAL A 266 2.68 20.22 6.13
N TYR A 267 2.30 21.51 6.25
CA TYR A 267 3.10 22.62 5.74
C TYR A 267 4.48 22.70 6.40
N ILE A 268 4.56 22.57 7.72
CA ILE A 268 5.82 22.56 8.48
C ILE A 268 6.73 21.42 8.01
N ILE A 269 6.20 20.19 7.90
CA ILE A 269 6.98 19.05 7.42
C ILE A 269 7.45 19.29 5.99
N GLY A 270 6.60 19.84 5.12
CA GLY A 270 6.96 20.20 3.76
C GLY A 270 8.13 21.18 3.68
N GLU A 271 8.16 22.21 4.53
CA GLU A 271 9.29 23.15 4.62
C GLU A 271 10.57 22.47 5.12
N MET A 272 10.46 21.59 6.13
CA MET A 272 11.59 20.81 6.63
C MET A 272 12.16 19.87 5.55
N LEU A 273 11.28 19.20 4.78
CA LEU A 273 11.69 18.34 3.67
C LEU A 273 12.40 19.14 2.57
N ILE A 274 11.87 20.31 2.18
CA ILE A 274 12.53 21.19 1.21
C ILE A 274 13.92 21.59 1.73
N GLU A 275 14.04 22.01 2.98
CA GLU A 275 15.33 22.38 3.57
C GLU A 275 16.32 21.20 3.58
N ALA A 276 15.86 20.00 3.91
CA ALA A 276 16.69 18.79 3.84
C ALA A 276 17.18 18.54 2.41
N LEU A 277 16.29 18.60 1.40
CA LEU A 277 16.64 18.41 -0.01
C LEU A 277 17.61 19.49 -0.51
N GLU A 278 17.46 20.75 -0.10
CA GLU A 278 18.40 21.84 -0.44
C GLU A 278 19.82 21.54 0.03
N LYS A 279 19.96 21.09 1.28
CA LYS A 279 21.27 20.75 1.86
C LYS A 279 21.87 19.50 1.20
N ALA A 280 21.03 18.56 0.74
CA ALA A 280 21.48 17.32 0.11
C ALA A 280 21.77 17.45 -1.39
N ASN A 281 21.22 18.47 -2.09
CA ASN A 281 21.27 18.56 -3.55
C ASN A 281 22.67 18.51 -4.14
N ALA A 282 23.63 19.19 -3.51
CA ALA A 282 25.03 19.24 -3.97
C ALA A 282 25.82 17.93 -3.71
N ILE A 283 25.21 16.95 -3.03
CA ILE A 283 25.87 15.73 -2.58
C ILE A 283 25.23 14.51 -3.23
N ILE A 284 23.91 14.36 -3.10
CA ILE A 284 23.17 13.22 -3.66
C ILE A 284 23.27 13.25 -5.18
N LYS A 285 23.62 12.10 -5.74
CA LYS A 285 23.68 11.87 -7.19
C LYS A 285 22.79 10.72 -7.58
N ILE A 286 21.92 10.96 -8.56
CA ILE A 286 21.08 9.95 -9.21
C ILE A 286 21.63 9.75 -10.62
N SER A 287 22.13 8.55 -10.91
CA SER A 287 22.84 8.26 -12.17
C SER A 287 23.95 9.29 -12.48
N GLY A 288 24.70 9.68 -11.45
CA GLY A 288 25.80 10.64 -11.57
C GLY A 288 25.39 12.12 -11.60
N LYS A 289 24.09 12.44 -11.54
CA LYS A 289 23.56 13.81 -11.63
C LYS A 289 22.94 14.27 -10.31
N HIS A 290 23.10 15.55 -9.97
CA HIS A 290 22.41 16.15 -8.84
C HIS A 290 20.89 16.20 -9.07
N MET A 291 20.08 16.27 -8.01
CA MET A 291 18.60 16.26 -8.15
C MET A 291 18.09 17.39 -9.06
N THR A 292 18.72 18.56 -9.01
CA THR A 292 18.38 19.69 -9.91
C THR A 292 18.78 19.49 -11.37
N GLU A 293 19.69 18.56 -11.65
CA GLU A 293 20.19 18.27 -13.00
C GLU A 293 19.41 17.12 -13.67
N THR A 294 18.79 16.23 -12.87
CA THR A 294 17.98 15.13 -13.42
C THR A 294 16.78 15.62 -14.21
N ILE A 295 16.27 16.83 -13.96
CA ILE A 295 15.12 17.40 -14.70
C ILE A 295 15.40 17.62 -16.20
N ASP A 296 16.66 17.55 -16.62
CA ASP A 296 17.11 17.60 -18.02
C ASP A 296 17.50 16.23 -18.60
N ASP A 297 17.39 15.17 -17.81
CA ASP A 297 17.74 13.81 -18.20
C ASP A 297 16.66 12.84 -17.71
N MET A 298 15.73 12.48 -18.60
CA MET A 298 14.60 11.64 -18.23
C MET A 298 14.98 10.22 -17.81
N ALA A 299 16.15 9.72 -18.23
CA ALA A 299 16.65 8.43 -17.75
C ALA A 299 17.08 8.52 -16.29
N ALA A 300 17.78 9.59 -15.90
CA ALA A 300 18.11 9.87 -14.50
C ALA A 300 16.86 10.23 -13.69
N PHE A 301 15.95 11.03 -14.24
CA PHE A 301 14.69 11.44 -13.59
C PHE A 301 13.78 10.24 -13.32
N THR A 302 13.81 9.20 -14.16
CA THR A 302 13.07 7.95 -13.93
C THR A 302 13.48 7.25 -12.62
N GLN A 303 14.71 7.48 -12.15
CA GLN A 303 15.24 6.93 -10.90
C GLN A 303 15.06 7.87 -9.70
N LEU A 304 14.65 9.12 -9.93
CA LEU A 304 14.44 10.10 -8.87
C LEU A 304 13.01 9.95 -8.31
N THR A 305 12.90 9.27 -7.17
CA THR A 305 11.65 8.98 -6.46
C THR A 305 11.72 9.44 -5.00
N ASP A 306 10.67 9.20 -4.21
CA ASP A 306 10.62 9.53 -2.78
C ASP A 306 11.74 8.85 -1.96
N ASN A 307 12.35 7.79 -2.50
CA ASN A 307 13.47 7.05 -1.90
C ASN A 307 14.69 7.93 -1.60
N VAL A 308 14.79 9.11 -2.22
CA VAL A 308 15.84 10.09 -1.89
C VAL A 308 15.83 10.47 -0.40
N ILE A 309 14.65 10.49 0.24
CA ILE A 309 14.52 10.76 1.67
C ILE A 309 15.20 9.66 2.49
N HIS A 310 14.97 8.39 2.13
CA HIS A 310 15.63 7.26 2.78
C HIS A 310 17.15 7.26 2.54
N GLN A 311 17.59 7.53 1.30
CA GLN A 311 19.02 7.65 0.97
C GLN A 311 19.72 8.68 1.84
N ILE A 312 19.09 9.84 2.11
CA ILE A 312 19.66 10.87 2.96
C ILE A 312 19.64 10.43 4.44
N THR A 313 18.51 9.86 4.89
CA THR A 313 18.28 9.52 6.31
C THR A 313 19.30 8.50 6.82
N TYR A 314 19.63 7.50 6.00
CA TYR A 314 20.50 6.39 6.39
C TYR A 314 21.89 6.45 5.75
N SER A 315 22.26 7.55 5.10
CA SER A 315 23.63 7.72 4.60
C SER A 315 24.59 7.97 5.75
N GLU A 316 25.75 7.31 5.75
CA GLU A 316 26.86 7.60 6.66
C GLU A 316 27.72 8.80 6.21
N GLU A 317 27.45 9.36 5.03
CA GLU A 317 28.26 10.45 4.48
C GLU A 317 28.20 11.69 5.39
N ALA A 318 29.37 12.14 5.87
CA ALA A 318 29.46 13.24 6.82
C ALA A 318 28.90 14.56 6.25
N SER A 319 28.99 14.76 4.93
CA SER A 319 28.46 15.91 4.20
C SER A 319 26.92 16.00 4.28
N LEU A 320 26.22 14.87 4.40
CA LEU A 320 24.76 14.81 4.50
C LEU A 320 24.24 15.01 5.92
N LYS A 321 25.12 15.09 6.93
CA LYS A 321 24.73 15.20 8.34
C LYS A 321 23.68 16.29 8.60
N ALA A 322 23.85 17.48 8.03
CA ALA A 322 22.91 18.58 8.25
C ALA A 322 21.52 18.34 7.63
N SER A 323 21.46 17.59 6.52
CA SER A 323 20.18 17.18 5.92
C SER A 323 19.54 16.04 6.72
N ARG A 324 20.36 15.05 7.10
CA ARG A 324 19.96 13.90 7.94
C ARG A 324 19.39 14.35 9.28
N GLU A 325 20.01 15.30 9.97
CA GLU A 325 19.50 15.85 11.23
C GLU A 325 18.11 16.50 11.10
N ILE A 326 17.75 17.03 9.92
CA ILE A 326 16.41 17.57 9.67
C ILE A 326 15.41 16.43 9.46
N LEU A 327 15.78 15.42 8.68
CA LEU A 327 14.93 14.25 8.45
C LEU A 327 14.71 13.46 9.74
N GLU A 328 15.75 13.28 10.56
CA GLU A 328 15.64 12.73 11.91
C GLU A 328 14.62 13.53 12.72
N LYS A 329 14.67 14.86 12.74
CA LYS A 329 13.66 15.68 13.45
C LYS A 329 12.24 15.42 12.94
N ILE A 330 12.03 15.16 11.65
CA ILE A 330 10.71 14.78 11.13
C ILE A 330 10.29 13.41 11.69
N MET A 331 11.18 12.42 11.64
CA MET A 331 10.93 11.05 12.10
C MET A 331 10.67 10.99 13.62
N PHE A 332 11.46 11.70 14.42
CA PHE A 332 11.25 11.87 15.87
C PHE A 332 10.14 12.86 16.21
N ARG A 333 9.41 13.38 15.21
CA ARG A 333 8.37 14.40 15.36
C ARG A 333 8.80 15.66 16.13
N LYS A 334 10.10 15.95 16.17
CA LYS A 334 10.73 17.18 16.67
C LYS A 334 10.62 18.31 15.62
N MET A 335 9.40 18.53 15.15
CA MET A 335 9.06 19.47 14.07
C MET A 335 9.23 20.94 14.50
N TYR A 336 9.32 21.85 13.52
CA TYR A 336 9.28 23.29 13.79
C TYR A 336 7.97 23.67 14.52
N LYS A 337 8.05 24.62 15.47
CA LYS A 337 6.90 25.02 16.27
C LYS A 337 6.01 25.96 15.46
N PHE A 338 4.75 25.57 15.27
CA PHE A 338 3.71 26.50 14.81
C PHE A 338 3.47 27.58 15.88
N VAL A 339 3.53 28.87 15.49
CA VAL A 339 3.38 29.99 16.43
C VAL A 339 1.98 30.59 16.37
N THR A 340 1.50 30.98 15.19
CA THR A 340 0.18 31.60 15.00
C THR A 340 -0.26 31.51 13.54
N GLU A 341 -1.56 31.70 13.28
CA GLU A 341 -2.14 31.88 11.96
C GLU A 341 -3.01 33.14 11.93
N LYS A 342 -3.11 33.78 10.76
CA LYS A 342 -4.09 34.83 10.47
C LYS A 342 -4.69 34.58 9.09
N HIS A 343 -5.96 34.92 8.92
CA HIS A 343 -6.66 34.87 7.65
C HIS A 343 -6.75 36.28 7.07
N PRO A 344 -5.79 36.72 6.24
CA PRO A 344 -5.84 38.03 5.61
C PRO A 344 -6.96 38.11 4.57
N ASN A 345 -7.50 39.30 4.35
CA ASN A 345 -8.40 39.54 3.21
C ASN A 345 -7.66 39.35 1.87
N HIS A 346 -8.40 39.10 0.79
CA HIS A 346 -7.83 38.76 -0.52
C HIS A 346 -6.79 39.77 -1.06
N PRO A 347 -6.98 41.11 -0.94
CA PRO A 347 -5.96 42.08 -1.36
C PRO A 347 -4.64 41.95 -0.58
N THR A 348 -4.72 41.77 0.75
CA THR A 348 -3.54 41.58 1.60
C THR A 348 -2.84 40.27 1.27
N TYR A 349 -3.59 39.19 1.04
CA TYR A 349 -3.02 37.91 0.60
C TYR A 349 -2.24 38.06 -0.73
N LYS A 350 -2.81 38.74 -1.73
CA LYS A 350 -2.15 38.97 -3.03
C LYS A 350 -0.83 39.74 -2.90
N TYR A 351 -0.76 40.69 -1.97
CA TYR A 351 0.46 41.45 -1.69
C TYR A 351 1.52 40.61 -0.94
N LEU A 352 1.08 39.77 0.00
CA LEU A 352 1.98 38.93 0.80
C LEU A 352 2.56 37.74 0.02
N ARG A 353 1.80 37.17 -0.92
CA ARG A 353 2.22 36.05 -1.76
C ARG A 353 3.42 36.46 -2.64
N GLY A 354 4.58 35.82 -2.44
CA GLY A 354 5.86 36.16 -3.09
C GLY A 354 6.73 37.16 -2.31
N ASN A 355 6.25 37.70 -1.19
CA ASN A 355 6.96 38.62 -0.30
C ASN A 355 7.14 38.05 1.12
N GLU A 356 7.06 36.73 1.28
CA GLU A 356 7.11 36.03 2.57
C GLU A 356 8.41 36.35 3.33
N ASN A 357 9.53 36.45 2.62
CA ASN A 357 10.83 36.84 3.20
C ASN A 357 10.85 38.25 3.80
N ILE A 358 10.04 39.18 3.26
CA ILE A 358 9.92 40.54 3.80
C ILE A 358 9.10 40.51 5.09
N LEU A 359 8.03 39.72 5.13
CA LEU A 359 7.19 39.53 6.31
C LEU A 359 7.99 38.83 7.44
N ALA A 360 8.72 37.78 7.12
CA ALA A 360 9.57 37.05 8.07
C ALA A 360 10.61 37.97 8.72
N LYS A 361 11.31 38.80 7.92
CA LYS A 361 12.29 39.79 8.40
C LYS A 361 11.67 40.90 9.27
N LYS A 362 10.40 41.26 9.03
CA LYS A 362 9.67 42.22 9.86
C LYS A 362 9.25 41.61 11.20
N ILE A 363 8.81 40.35 11.22
CA ILE A 363 8.38 39.64 12.43
C ILE A 363 9.56 39.26 13.33
N THR A 364 10.73 38.93 12.77
CA THR A 364 11.92 38.50 13.56
C THR A 364 12.50 39.59 14.47
N LYS A 365 12.11 40.86 14.31
CA LYS A 365 12.53 41.94 15.21
C LYS A 365 11.88 41.87 16.60
N ASP A 366 10.77 41.14 16.77
CA ASP A 366 9.88 41.30 17.92
C ASP A 366 9.60 40.01 18.74
N VAL A 367 10.36 38.92 18.58
CA VAL A 367 10.04 37.63 19.23
C VAL A 367 11.09 37.20 20.26
N ALA A 368 10.77 37.33 21.55
CA ALA A 368 11.49 36.74 22.67
C ALA A 368 10.58 35.77 23.47
N GLY A 369 11.13 34.60 23.81
CA GLY A 369 10.63 33.73 24.89
C GLY A 369 9.31 33.00 24.63
N ILE A 370 9.37 31.77 24.10
CA ILE A 370 8.25 30.83 24.17
C ILE A 370 8.77 29.47 24.64
N THR A 371 8.43 29.07 25.86
CA THR A 371 8.62 27.70 26.38
C THR A 371 7.42 26.82 26.01
N LYS A 372 7.57 25.51 26.17
CA LYS A 372 6.73 24.46 25.58
C LYS A 372 6.29 23.55 26.72
N ASP A 373 5.01 23.55 27.06
CA ASP A 373 4.34 22.44 27.77
C ASP A 373 2.84 22.51 27.50
N ASP A 374 2.31 21.44 26.90
CA ASP A 374 0.92 21.01 26.96
C ASP A 374 0.90 19.53 26.53
N ILE A 375 0.26 18.67 27.32
CA ILE A 375 0.04 17.26 26.97
C ILE A 375 -1.03 17.24 25.86
N VAL A 376 -0.60 17.07 24.62
CA VAL A 376 -1.50 17.00 23.47
C VAL A 376 -1.89 15.54 23.26
N ILE A 377 -3.16 15.21 23.52
CA ILE A 377 -3.76 13.99 22.96
C ILE A 377 -3.73 14.14 21.44
N GLN A 378 -2.96 13.28 20.78
CA GLN A 378 -2.89 13.28 19.32
C GLN A 378 -4.11 12.56 18.75
N VAL A 379 -4.76 13.22 17.80
CA VAL A 379 -5.88 12.65 17.05
C VAL A 379 -5.40 12.34 15.64
N PHE A 380 -5.48 11.08 15.25
CA PHE A 380 -5.27 10.65 13.87
C PHE A 380 -6.62 10.50 13.18
N ASN A 381 -6.69 10.82 11.88
CA ASN A 381 -7.83 10.44 11.07
C ASN A 381 -7.44 9.26 10.19
N ASP A 382 -8.13 8.14 10.38
CA ASP A 382 -7.91 6.86 9.72
C ASP A 382 -9.14 6.51 8.86
N PRO A 383 -8.96 5.99 7.62
CA PRO A 383 -10.08 5.71 6.72
C PRO A 383 -10.96 4.54 7.19
N VAL A 384 -10.47 3.67 8.08
CA VAL A 384 -11.22 2.53 8.61
C VAL A 384 -11.99 2.91 9.88
N HIS A 385 -11.36 3.66 10.80
CA HIS A 385 -11.89 3.95 12.14
C HIS A 385 -12.30 5.41 12.36
N GLY A 386 -12.04 6.30 11.42
CA GLY A 386 -12.26 7.74 11.57
C GLY A 386 -11.26 8.36 12.55
N HIS A 387 -11.75 9.17 13.49
CA HIS A 387 -10.90 9.87 14.44
C HIS A 387 -10.44 8.93 15.56
N ILE A 388 -9.15 8.62 15.59
CA ILE A 388 -8.50 7.80 16.61
C ILE A 388 -7.77 8.73 17.58
N LYS A 389 -8.10 8.64 18.88
CA LYS A 389 -7.32 9.28 19.96
C LYS A 389 -6.27 8.29 20.44
N ILE A 390 -5.04 8.74 20.61
CA ILE A 390 -3.94 7.88 21.08
C ILE A 390 -3.41 8.40 22.42
N HIS A 391 -3.18 7.46 23.34
CA HIS A 391 -2.61 7.74 24.66
C HIS A 391 -1.21 8.36 24.55
N PRO A 392 -0.82 9.34 25.39
CA PRO A 392 0.47 10.04 25.27
C PRO A 392 1.70 9.12 25.25
N LEU A 393 1.72 8.05 26.07
CA LEU A 393 2.79 7.05 26.03
C LEU A 393 2.88 6.35 24.66
N CYS A 394 1.73 5.98 24.07
CA CYS A 394 1.69 5.40 22.73
C CYS A 394 2.16 6.41 21.68
N VAL A 395 1.87 7.71 21.84
CA VAL A 395 2.43 8.76 20.96
C VAL A 395 3.96 8.80 21.07
N LYS A 396 4.53 8.72 22.28
CA LYS A 396 5.99 8.66 22.47
C LYS A 396 6.61 7.44 21.76
N ILE A 397 5.94 6.29 21.77
CA ILE A 397 6.36 5.09 21.04
C ILE A 397 6.25 5.29 19.53
N ILE A 398 5.13 5.85 19.05
CA ILE A 398 4.91 6.14 17.62
C ILE A 398 6.01 7.06 17.10
N ASP A 399 6.41 8.07 17.86
CA ASP A 399 7.37 9.09 17.48
C ASP A 399 8.84 8.64 17.61
N THR A 400 9.10 7.36 17.32
CA THR A 400 10.42 6.74 17.28
C THR A 400 10.77 6.23 15.87
N PRO A 401 12.05 6.19 15.47
CA PRO A 401 12.46 5.63 14.17
C PRO A 401 12.00 4.18 13.98
N GLN A 402 12.06 3.38 15.05
CA GLN A 402 11.68 1.97 15.07
C GLN A 402 10.21 1.77 14.67
N PHE A 403 9.31 2.65 15.16
CA PHE A 403 7.90 2.60 14.79
C PHE A 403 7.62 3.29 13.45
N GLN A 404 8.23 4.45 13.19
CA GLN A 404 8.03 5.19 11.93
C GLN A 404 8.50 4.38 10.70
N ARG A 405 9.47 3.47 10.86
CA ARG A 405 9.90 2.49 9.85
C ARG A 405 8.73 1.75 9.19
N LEU A 406 7.69 1.43 9.96
CA LEU A 406 6.51 0.70 9.46
C LEU A 406 5.77 1.43 8.34
N ARG A 407 6.04 2.73 8.11
CA ARG A 407 5.51 3.50 6.96
C ARG A 407 6.07 3.02 5.62
N ASN A 408 7.18 2.31 5.64
CA ASN A 408 7.90 1.84 4.46
C ASN A 408 7.86 0.31 4.32
N ILE A 409 6.87 -0.34 4.95
CA ILE A 409 6.65 -1.79 4.88
C ILE A 409 5.20 -2.06 4.49
N LYS A 410 4.99 -2.55 3.27
CA LYS A 410 3.66 -2.88 2.74
C LYS A 410 2.97 -3.95 3.59
N GLN A 411 1.71 -3.72 3.93
CA GLN A 411 0.88 -4.68 4.67
C GLN A 411 0.75 -5.99 3.88
N LEU A 412 0.35 -5.85 2.61
CA LEU A 412 0.02 -6.95 1.71
C LEU A 412 1.13 -7.23 0.70
N ASP A 413 2.38 -7.24 1.17
CA ASP A 413 3.52 -7.79 0.44
C ASP A 413 3.55 -7.52 -1.08
N SER A 414 3.49 -8.58 -1.91
CA SER A 414 3.47 -8.49 -3.37
C SER A 414 2.07 -8.29 -3.96
N VAL A 415 1.00 -8.32 -3.15
CA VAL A 415 -0.38 -8.05 -3.60
C VAL A 415 -0.48 -6.67 -4.24
N TYR A 416 0.30 -5.69 -3.76
CA TYR A 416 0.40 -4.34 -4.31
C TYR A 416 0.72 -4.29 -5.83
N PHE A 417 1.45 -5.28 -6.34
CA PHE A 417 1.77 -5.38 -7.77
C PHE A 417 0.62 -5.98 -8.61
N VAL A 418 -0.45 -6.44 -7.98
CA VAL A 418 -1.66 -6.98 -8.63
C VAL A 418 -2.85 -6.05 -8.37
N TYR A 419 -3.00 -5.56 -7.15
CA TYR A 419 -4.02 -4.62 -6.69
C TYR A 419 -3.34 -3.28 -6.35
N PRO A 420 -3.36 -2.29 -7.26
CA PRO A 420 -2.65 -1.03 -7.05
C PRO A 420 -3.11 -0.24 -5.82
N GLY A 421 -4.38 -0.42 -5.40
CA GLY A 421 -4.93 0.19 -4.19
C GLY A 421 -4.42 -0.38 -2.87
N ALA A 422 -3.77 -1.56 -2.87
CA ALA A 422 -3.12 -2.14 -1.69
C ALA A 422 -1.78 -1.44 -1.37
N ALA A 423 -1.80 -0.12 -1.33
CA ALA A 423 -0.64 0.73 -1.10
C ALA A 423 -0.32 0.92 0.39
N HIS A 424 -1.23 0.49 1.27
CA HIS A 424 -1.16 0.65 2.71
C HIS A 424 -0.02 -0.16 3.34
N ASN A 425 0.45 0.34 4.48
CA ASN A 425 1.60 -0.15 5.19
C ASN A 425 1.24 -0.61 6.61
N ARG A 426 2.19 -1.30 7.26
CA ARG A 426 2.06 -1.79 8.65
C ARG A 426 1.82 -0.68 9.67
N PHE A 427 2.22 0.56 9.38
CA PHE A 427 2.08 1.71 10.29
C PHE A 427 0.62 2.03 10.63
N GLU A 428 -0.23 2.29 9.63
CA GLU A 428 -1.64 2.62 9.83
C GLU A 428 -2.44 1.45 10.40
N HIS A 429 -2.06 0.23 10.04
CA HIS A 429 -2.59 -0.99 10.63
C HIS A 429 -2.28 -1.07 12.14
N SER A 430 -1.03 -0.90 12.53
CA SER A 430 -0.60 -0.91 13.95
C SER A 430 -1.33 0.15 14.80
N ILE A 431 -1.58 1.34 14.25
CA ILE A 431 -2.40 2.38 14.92
C ILE A 431 -3.85 1.92 15.07
N GLY A 432 -4.42 1.28 14.04
CA GLY A 432 -5.76 0.72 14.07
C GLY A 432 -5.91 -0.42 15.09
N VAL A 433 -4.92 -1.30 15.19
CA VAL A 433 -4.88 -2.38 16.20
C VAL A 433 -4.79 -1.81 17.61
N CYS A 434 -3.94 -0.80 17.84
CA CYS A 434 -3.89 -0.08 19.13
C CYS A 434 -5.26 0.50 19.53
N HIS A 435 -5.96 1.12 18.59
CA HIS A 435 -7.30 1.66 18.81
C HIS A 435 -8.33 0.58 19.17
N LEU A 436 -8.33 -0.52 18.44
CA LEU A 436 -9.24 -1.64 18.70
C LEU A 436 -8.91 -2.35 20.01
N ALA A 437 -7.63 -2.49 20.35
CA ALA A 437 -7.16 -3.04 21.62
C ALA A 437 -7.73 -2.26 22.80
N GLU A 438 -7.63 -0.91 22.77
CA GLU A 438 -8.24 -0.04 23.78
C GLU A 438 -9.76 -0.23 23.85
N ARG A 439 -10.44 -0.18 22.70
CA ARG A 439 -11.91 -0.30 22.66
C ARG A 439 -12.39 -1.64 23.20
N PHE A 440 -11.70 -2.72 22.87
CA PHE A 440 -12.05 -4.06 23.31
C PHE A 440 -11.89 -4.17 24.84
N VAL A 441 -10.70 -3.85 25.36
CA VAL A 441 -10.44 -3.98 26.80
C VAL A 441 -11.32 -3.06 27.64
N ARG A 442 -11.63 -1.85 27.15
CA ARG A 442 -12.55 -0.92 27.83
C ARG A 442 -14.00 -1.39 27.80
N GLU A 443 -14.45 -2.04 26.72
CA GLU A 443 -15.79 -2.63 26.69
C GLU A 443 -15.93 -3.72 27.76
N LEU A 444 -14.92 -4.58 27.90
CA LEU A 444 -14.89 -5.60 28.97
C LEU A 444 -14.85 -4.96 30.36
N GLN A 445 -14.00 -3.96 30.57
CA GLN A 445 -13.87 -3.23 31.84
C GLN A 445 -15.19 -2.59 32.27
N ASN A 446 -15.91 -1.96 31.34
CA ASN A 446 -17.18 -1.29 31.63
C ASN A 446 -18.32 -2.28 31.89
N ARG A 447 -18.34 -3.42 31.20
CA ARG A 447 -19.42 -4.41 31.30
C ARG A 447 -19.27 -5.38 32.45
N GLN A 448 -18.03 -5.66 32.84
CA GLN A 448 -17.71 -6.62 33.89
C GLN A 448 -16.67 -6.01 34.84
N PRO A 449 -17.07 -5.04 35.69
CA PRO A 449 -16.18 -4.44 36.68
C PRO A 449 -15.55 -5.48 37.63
N GLU A 450 -16.20 -6.63 37.81
CA GLU A 450 -15.70 -7.77 38.59
C GLU A 450 -14.41 -8.40 38.03
N LEU A 451 -14.04 -8.11 36.78
CA LEU A 451 -12.77 -8.54 36.19
C LEU A 451 -11.56 -7.75 36.69
N GLU A 452 -11.79 -6.64 37.41
CA GLU A 452 -10.75 -5.79 38.00
C GLU A 452 -9.68 -5.36 36.98
N ILE A 453 -10.12 -5.04 35.75
CA ILE A 453 -9.25 -4.52 34.69
C ILE A 453 -8.80 -3.11 35.09
N THR A 454 -7.49 -2.96 35.31
CA THR A 454 -6.87 -1.71 35.73
C THR A 454 -6.49 -0.85 34.53
N GLU A 455 -6.25 0.45 34.74
CA GLU A 455 -5.72 1.30 33.65
C GLU A 455 -4.31 0.88 33.19
N VAL A 456 -3.53 0.20 34.05
CA VAL A 456 -2.25 -0.42 33.63
C VAL A 456 -2.51 -1.55 32.64
N ASP A 457 -3.50 -2.41 32.90
CA ASP A 457 -3.88 -3.48 31.98
C ASP A 457 -4.32 -2.91 30.62
N VAL A 458 -5.14 -1.85 30.63
CA VAL A 458 -5.57 -1.17 29.40
C VAL A 458 -4.36 -0.65 28.63
N ARG A 459 -3.43 0.06 29.29
CA ARG A 459 -2.21 0.57 28.64
C ARG A 459 -1.34 -0.56 28.08
N CYS A 460 -1.15 -1.66 28.81
CA CYS A 460 -0.39 -2.81 28.34
C CYS A 460 -0.99 -3.43 27.08
N VAL A 461 -2.31 -3.67 27.07
CA VAL A 461 -3.02 -4.22 25.91
C VAL A 461 -2.92 -3.27 24.70
N MET A 462 -3.03 -1.95 24.92
CA MET A 462 -2.82 -0.94 23.88
C MET A 462 -1.40 -0.94 23.31
N ILE A 463 -0.38 -1.02 24.16
CA ILE A 463 1.04 -1.03 23.73
C ILE A 463 1.34 -2.34 23.00
N ALA A 464 0.85 -3.48 23.48
CA ALA A 464 0.98 -4.75 22.78
C ALA A 464 0.34 -4.69 21.39
N GLY A 465 -0.90 -4.20 21.28
CA GLY A 465 -1.58 -4.00 19.99
C GLY A 465 -0.84 -3.03 19.07
N LEU A 466 -0.27 -1.94 19.61
CA LEU A 466 0.53 -1.00 18.83
C LEU A 466 1.83 -1.65 18.30
N CYS A 467 2.50 -2.45 19.12
CA CYS A 467 3.86 -2.92 18.85
C CYS A 467 3.96 -4.33 18.26
N HIS A 468 2.84 -5.05 18.08
CA HIS A 468 2.84 -6.45 17.64
C HIS A 468 3.55 -6.67 16.28
N ASP A 469 3.56 -5.65 15.43
CA ASP A 469 4.08 -5.69 14.06
C ASP A 469 5.46 -5.04 13.87
N LEU A 470 6.11 -4.57 14.94
CA LEU A 470 7.43 -3.91 14.87
C LEU A 470 8.51 -4.76 14.20
N GLY A 471 8.39 -6.08 14.29
CA GLY A 471 9.35 -7.07 13.82
C GLY A 471 9.22 -7.47 12.36
N HIS A 472 8.22 -6.98 11.62
CA HIS A 472 8.10 -7.29 10.20
C HIS A 472 9.29 -6.76 9.39
N GLY A 473 9.82 -7.57 8.48
CA GLY A 473 10.83 -7.17 7.50
C GLY A 473 10.23 -6.66 6.19
N PRO A 474 11.07 -6.39 5.18
CA PRO A 474 10.64 -5.96 3.85
C PRO A 474 9.61 -6.91 3.23
N PHE A 475 8.51 -6.36 2.74
CA PHE A 475 7.35 -7.07 2.21
C PHE A 475 6.74 -8.07 3.20
N SER A 476 6.71 -7.71 4.49
CA SER A 476 5.98 -8.42 5.54
C SER A 476 6.32 -9.92 5.58
N HIS A 477 5.36 -10.81 5.28
CA HIS A 477 5.55 -12.27 5.35
C HIS A 477 6.50 -12.83 4.27
N LEU A 478 6.81 -12.06 3.21
CA LEU A 478 7.86 -12.48 2.27
C LEU A 478 9.24 -12.48 2.92
N PHE A 479 9.48 -11.62 3.92
CA PHE A 479 10.75 -11.62 4.64
C PHE A 479 10.95 -12.89 5.47
N GLU A 480 9.91 -13.42 6.10
CA GLU A 480 9.97 -14.72 6.79
C GLU A 480 10.35 -15.84 5.81
N ARG A 481 9.75 -15.85 4.62
CA ARG A 481 10.09 -16.81 3.56
C ARG A 481 11.51 -16.61 3.03
N PHE A 482 11.98 -15.38 2.93
CA PHE A 482 13.37 -15.05 2.61
C PHE A 482 14.32 -15.60 3.67
N MET A 483 14.05 -15.37 4.96
CA MET A 483 14.85 -15.91 6.07
C MET A 483 14.84 -17.45 6.07
N THR A 484 13.68 -18.07 5.88
CA THR A 484 13.55 -19.54 5.76
C THR A 484 14.38 -20.09 4.61
N ARG A 485 14.46 -19.37 3.49
CA ARG A 485 15.23 -19.78 2.31
C ARG A 485 16.74 -19.60 2.49
N MET A 486 17.16 -18.50 3.12
CA MET A 486 18.56 -18.11 3.22
C MET A 486 19.27 -18.72 4.45
N VAL A 487 18.52 -18.90 5.55
CA VAL A 487 19.03 -19.30 6.87
C VAL A 487 18.01 -20.27 7.53
N PRO A 488 17.73 -21.44 6.91
CA PRO A 488 16.65 -22.35 7.32
C PRO A 488 16.76 -22.84 8.77
N GLU A 489 17.97 -22.87 9.32
CA GLU A 489 18.24 -23.27 10.70
C GLU A 489 17.77 -22.25 11.75
N ARG A 490 17.52 -20.99 11.37
CA ARG A 490 17.22 -19.90 12.32
C ARG A 490 15.75 -19.78 12.74
N GLN A 491 14.82 -20.53 12.13
CA GLN A 491 13.37 -20.51 12.41
C GLN A 491 12.83 -19.11 12.82
N TRP A 492 13.17 -18.09 12.04
CA TRP A 492 12.89 -16.70 12.40
C TRP A 492 11.40 -16.36 12.26
N LYS A 493 10.86 -15.62 13.23
CA LYS A 493 9.47 -15.16 13.27
C LYS A 493 9.41 -13.66 13.58
N HIS A 494 8.45 -12.98 12.96
CA HIS A 494 8.30 -11.54 13.13
C HIS A 494 7.83 -11.19 14.55
N GLU A 495 7.04 -12.04 15.20
CA GLU A 495 6.55 -11.83 16.57
C GLU A 495 7.69 -11.74 17.59
N GLU A 496 8.70 -12.60 17.45
CA GLU A 496 9.91 -12.56 18.29
C GLU A 496 10.75 -11.31 17.99
N ALA A 497 10.85 -10.94 16.71
CA ALA A 497 11.53 -9.71 16.30
C ALA A 497 10.80 -8.45 16.81
N SER A 498 9.47 -8.47 16.92
CA SER A 498 8.69 -7.36 17.48
C SER A 498 9.02 -7.12 18.95
N VAL A 499 9.20 -8.18 19.72
CA VAL A 499 9.65 -8.09 21.12
C VAL A 499 11.08 -7.51 21.20
N LYS A 500 12.01 -8.00 20.37
CA LYS A 500 13.38 -7.45 20.31
C LYS A 500 13.38 -5.97 19.93
N MET A 501 12.58 -5.60 18.93
CA MET A 501 12.47 -4.22 18.45
C MET A 501 11.81 -3.31 19.49
N LEU A 502 10.81 -3.80 20.25
CA LEU A 502 10.22 -3.04 21.36
C LEU A 502 11.26 -2.71 22.44
N ARG A 503 12.06 -3.69 22.85
CA ARG A 503 13.15 -3.47 23.83
C ARG A 503 14.16 -2.45 23.32
N HIS A 504 14.62 -2.62 22.07
CA HIS A 504 15.52 -1.68 21.41
C HIS A 504 14.93 -0.27 21.33
N LEU A 505 13.65 -0.16 20.97
CA LEU A 505 12.92 1.11 20.91
C LEU A 505 12.93 1.81 22.27
N ILE A 506 12.58 1.10 23.35
CA ILE A 506 12.56 1.68 24.70
C ILE A 506 13.96 2.17 25.10
N GLU A 507 14.98 1.33 24.89
CA GLU A 507 16.37 1.63 25.23
C GLU A 507 16.94 2.79 24.44
N ARG A 508 16.83 2.75 23.11
CA ARG A 508 17.43 3.73 22.21
C ARG A 508 16.85 5.13 22.38
N ASN A 509 15.58 5.21 22.77
CA ASN A 509 14.84 6.47 22.89
C ASN A 509 14.72 6.97 24.34
N ASN A 510 15.30 6.27 25.33
CA ASN A 510 15.22 6.58 26.76
C ASN A 510 13.77 6.66 27.28
N LEU A 511 12.91 5.72 26.87
CA LEU A 511 11.50 5.70 27.27
C LEU A 511 11.25 4.96 28.59
N GLN A 512 12.28 4.47 29.28
CA GLN A 512 12.12 3.74 30.55
C GLN A 512 11.44 4.59 31.62
N ASP A 513 11.90 5.84 31.77
CA ASP A 513 11.32 6.77 32.75
C ASP A 513 9.88 7.10 32.39
N ASP A 514 9.56 7.22 31.09
CA ASP A 514 8.20 7.42 30.62
C ASP A 514 7.30 6.21 30.95
N PHE A 515 7.77 5.00 30.71
CA PHE A 515 7.03 3.78 31.06
C PHE A 515 6.74 3.73 32.57
N GLN A 516 7.74 4.05 33.40
CA GLN A 516 7.59 4.11 34.86
C GLN A 516 6.64 5.24 35.31
N GLU A 517 6.71 6.42 34.71
CA GLU A 517 5.81 7.56 34.98
C GLU A 517 4.35 7.18 34.74
N TYR A 518 4.09 6.40 33.68
CA TYR A 518 2.77 5.84 33.39
C TYR A 518 2.51 4.50 34.10
N GLY A 519 3.27 4.14 35.13
CA GLY A 519 3.03 2.97 35.99
C GLY A 519 3.17 1.61 35.29
N ILE A 520 4.01 1.51 34.25
CA ILE A 520 4.38 0.26 33.60
C ILE A 520 5.66 -0.27 34.26
N GLU A 521 5.54 -1.33 35.04
CA GLU A 521 6.66 -1.98 35.71
C GLU A 521 7.25 -3.12 34.85
N HIS A 522 8.31 -3.77 35.35
CA HIS A 522 8.94 -4.90 34.66
C HIS A 522 7.94 -6.03 34.34
N ILE A 523 7.04 -6.35 35.27
CA ILE A 523 6.02 -7.39 35.06
C ILE A 523 5.00 -7.01 33.98
N ASP A 524 4.75 -5.72 33.81
CA ASP A 524 3.84 -5.18 32.80
C ASP A 524 4.49 -5.17 31.42
N LEU A 525 5.79 -4.86 31.35
CA LEU A 525 6.56 -5.02 30.11
C LEU A 525 6.60 -6.48 29.68
N GLN A 526 6.84 -7.41 30.62
CA GLN A 526 6.76 -8.84 30.36
C GLN A 526 5.37 -9.24 29.84
N PHE A 527 4.29 -8.72 30.43
CA PHE A 527 2.93 -8.95 29.94
C PHE A 527 2.71 -8.41 28.51
N ILE A 528 3.27 -7.26 28.16
CA ILE A 528 3.22 -6.72 26.78
C ILE A 528 3.91 -7.66 25.80
N GLU A 529 5.12 -8.11 26.13
CA GLU A 529 5.92 -9.00 25.27
C GLU A 529 5.25 -10.37 25.07
N GLU A 530 4.66 -10.92 26.14
CA GLU A 530 3.92 -12.18 26.08
C GLU A 530 2.69 -12.10 25.16
N GLN A 531 1.94 -10.99 25.21
CA GLN A 531 0.83 -10.74 24.28
C GLN A 531 1.31 -10.67 22.83
N ILE A 532 2.41 -9.98 22.55
CA ILE A 532 2.97 -9.88 21.19
C ILE A 532 3.38 -11.26 20.67
N SER A 533 4.09 -12.04 21.50
CA SER A 533 4.54 -13.39 21.15
C SER A 533 3.42 -14.44 21.05
N GLY A 534 2.20 -14.10 21.47
CA GLY A 534 1.05 -15.02 21.47
C GLY A 534 1.12 -16.08 22.58
N LYS A 535 1.88 -15.86 23.66
CA LYS A 535 2.01 -16.81 24.76
C LYS A 535 0.79 -16.74 25.68
N ILE A 536 -0.09 -17.75 25.59
CA ILE A 536 -1.36 -17.78 26.34
C ILE A 536 -1.32 -18.72 27.56
N GLU A 537 -0.51 -19.78 27.56
CA GLU A 537 -0.50 -20.80 28.63
C GLU A 537 0.43 -20.45 29.80
N ASP A 538 -0.15 -20.43 31.02
CA ASP A 538 0.45 -20.02 32.29
C ASP A 538 1.49 -18.87 32.18
N PRO A 539 1.13 -17.72 31.56
CA PRO A 539 2.05 -16.64 31.37
C PRO A 539 2.27 -15.87 32.69
N PRO A 540 3.51 -15.61 33.11
CA PRO A 540 3.80 -14.95 34.39
C PRO A 540 3.38 -13.48 34.45
N GLY A 541 3.22 -12.77 33.32
CA GLY A 541 2.84 -11.35 33.32
C GLY A 541 1.47 -11.07 33.95
N ARG A 542 0.48 -11.96 33.75
CA ARG A 542 -0.84 -11.91 34.35
C ARG A 542 -1.36 -13.32 34.65
N GLY A 543 -1.79 -13.55 35.89
CA GLY A 543 -2.31 -14.85 36.32
C GLY A 543 -3.66 -15.24 35.68
N ARG A 544 -4.11 -16.47 35.96
CA ARG A 544 -5.30 -17.12 35.35
C ARG A 544 -6.60 -16.29 35.35
N LYS A 545 -6.80 -15.44 36.35
CA LYS A 545 -7.97 -14.53 36.41
C LYS A 545 -7.98 -13.45 35.32
N LYS A 546 -6.81 -13.07 34.79
CA LYS A 546 -6.66 -12.07 33.73
C LYS A 546 -6.18 -12.67 32.41
N GLN A 547 -6.24 -13.99 32.27
CA GLN A 547 -5.72 -14.69 31.09
C GLN A 547 -6.48 -14.33 29.80
N PHE A 548 -7.75 -13.95 29.91
CA PHE A 548 -8.55 -13.42 28.79
C PHE A 548 -7.91 -12.19 28.12
N LEU A 549 -7.02 -11.44 28.78
CA LEU A 549 -6.35 -10.30 28.14
C LEU A 549 -5.37 -10.74 27.04
N TYR A 550 -4.77 -11.93 27.15
CA TYR A 550 -3.89 -12.49 26.12
C TYR A 550 -4.65 -12.90 24.85
N GLU A 551 -5.98 -13.00 24.92
CA GLU A 551 -6.86 -13.33 23.79
C GLU A 551 -7.22 -12.11 22.94
N ILE A 552 -6.77 -10.90 23.32
CA ILE A 552 -7.14 -9.64 22.65
C ILE A 552 -6.22 -9.33 21.46
N VAL A 553 -4.90 -9.39 21.61
CA VAL A 553 -3.93 -8.90 20.60
C VAL A 553 -3.47 -9.97 19.62
N ASN A 554 -3.06 -11.14 20.12
CA ASN A 554 -2.60 -12.28 19.31
C ASN A 554 -3.21 -13.55 19.88
N ASN A 555 -4.34 -13.98 19.31
CA ASN A 555 -5.13 -15.06 19.87
C ASN A 555 -4.82 -16.41 19.21
N GLN A 556 -3.90 -17.16 19.80
CA GLN A 556 -3.54 -18.49 19.29
C GLN A 556 -4.57 -19.60 19.56
N LEU A 557 -5.64 -19.33 20.34
CA LEU A 557 -6.66 -20.35 20.65
C LEU A 557 -7.68 -20.51 19.52
N HIS A 558 -8.23 -19.40 19.04
CA HIS A 558 -9.26 -19.40 18.00
C HIS A 558 -9.03 -18.34 16.92
N GLY A 559 -7.94 -17.56 17.01
CA GLY A 559 -7.54 -16.59 15.99
C GLY A 559 -8.41 -15.34 15.93
N ILE A 560 -9.31 -15.10 16.89
CA ILE A 560 -10.13 -13.88 16.86
C ILE A 560 -9.51 -12.87 17.82
N ASP A 561 -8.79 -11.92 17.25
CA ASP A 561 -8.04 -10.86 17.93
C ASP A 561 -8.20 -9.52 17.19
N VAL A 562 -7.78 -8.44 17.85
CA VAL A 562 -7.91 -7.08 17.31
C VAL A 562 -7.02 -6.82 16.09
N ASP A 563 -5.94 -7.59 15.91
CA ASP A 563 -5.15 -7.61 14.68
C ASP A 563 -6.06 -7.96 13.49
N ARG A 564 -6.74 -9.10 13.56
CA ARG A 564 -7.73 -9.51 12.56
C ARG A 564 -8.89 -8.56 12.38
N LEU A 565 -9.36 -7.98 13.48
CA LEU A 565 -10.46 -7.00 13.43
C LEU A 565 -10.05 -5.68 12.76
N ASP A 566 -8.76 -5.37 12.62
CA ASP A 566 -8.25 -4.25 11.83
C ASP A 566 -7.92 -4.65 10.40
N TYR A 567 -7.04 -5.66 10.19
CA TYR A 567 -6.54 -5.93 8.84
C TYR A 567 -7.65 -6.37 7.91
N PHE A 568 -8.64 -7.15 8.38
CA PHE A 568 -9.70 -7.65 7.51
C PHE A 568 -10.52 -6.51 6.87
N PRO A 569 -11.12 -5.56 7.63
CA PRO A 569 -11.77 -4.41 7.02
C PRO A 569 -10.82 -3.49 6.26
N ARG A 570 -9.58 -3.30 6.73
CA ARG A 570 -8.60 -2.42 6.07
C ARG A 570 -8.19 -2.96 4.71
N ASP A 571 -7.87 -4.24 4.62
CA ASP A 571 -7.48 -4.90 3.38
C ASP A 571 -8.65 -4.95 2.40
N CYS A 572 -9.85 -5.29 2.87
CA CYS A 572 -11.07 -5.22 2.06
C CYS A 572 -11.28 -3.83 1.47
N LEU A 573 -11.14 -2.78 2.29
CA LEU A 573 -11.21 -1.39 1.86
C LEU A 573 -10.19 -1.12 0.74
N MET A 574 -8.90 -1.31 1.02
CA MET A 574 -7.81 -0.98 0.08
C MET A 574 -7.81 -1.85 -1.19
N LEU A 575 -8.32 -3.07 -1.12
CA LEU A 575 -8.45 -3.96 -2.27
C LEU A 575 -9.71 -3.70 -3.10
N GLY A 576 -10.66 -2.90 -2.62
CA GLY A 576 -11.97 -2.71 -3.27
C GLY A 576 -12.84 -3.97 -3.20
N ILE A 577 -12.77 -4.70 -2.09
CA ILE A 577 -13.56 -5.91 -1.83
C ILE A 577 -14.54 -5.63 -0.69
N GLY A 578 -15.82 -5.94 -0.90
CA GLY A 578 -16.84 -5.72 0.13
C GLY A 578 -16.57 -6.52 1.41
N ASN A 579 -16.79 -5.87 2.55
CA ASN A 579 -16.77 -6.47 3.89
C ASN A 579 -18.12 -6.21 4.57
N THR A 580 -18.73 -7.24 5.16
CA THR A 580 -20.00 -7.11 5.89
C THR A 580 -19.86 -7.34 7.40
N PHE A 581 -18.64 -7.58 7.91
CA PHE A 581 -18.41 -7.85 9.32
C PHE A 581 -18.46 -6.57 10.16
N ASP A 582 -19.39 -6.52 11.12
CA ASP A 582 -19.52 -5.42 12.07
C ASP A 582 -18.71 -5.68 13.34
N ARG A 583 -17.46 -5.18 13.33
CA ARG A 583 -16.55 -5.26 14.48
C ARG A 583 -17.05 -4.53 15.73
N SER A 584 -17.83 -3.45 15.58
CA SER A 584 -18.33 -2.71 16.76
C SER A 584 -19.41 -3.51 17.48
N ARG A 585 -20.33 -4.10 16.72
CA ARG A 585 -21.31 -5.04 17.26
C ARG A 585 -20.63 -6.26 17.89
N PHE A 586 -19.62 -6.82 17.22
CA PHE A 586 -18.88 -7.97 17.71
C PHE A 586 -18.29 -7.74 19.10
N ILE A 587 -17.53 -6.64 19.30
CA ILE A 587 -16.93 -6.27 20.59
C ILE A 587 -18.01 -6.07 21.67
N GLN A 588 -19.14 -5.43 21.33
CA GLN A 588 -20.26 -5.22 22.26
C GLN A 588 -20.98 -6.52 22.65
N MET A 589 -20.76 -7.63 21.95
CA MET A 589 -21.43 -8.91 22.19
C MET A 589 -20.50 -9.92 22.86
N THR A 590 -19.40 -9.45 23.44
CA THR A 590 -18.41 -10.25 24.15
C THR A 590 -18.61 -10.20 25.67
N ARG A 591 -18.30 -11.31 26.36
CA ARG A 591 -18.17 -11.42 27.83
C ARG A 591 -16.94 -12.28 28.17
N VAL A 592 -16.49 -12.18 29.41
CA VAL A 592 -15.51 -13.07 30.01
C VAL A 592 -16.22 -14.03 30.97
N ILE A 593 -15.94 -15.33 30.84
CA ILE A 593 -16.54 -16.40 31.65
C ILE A 593 -15.42 -17.28 32.20
N GLU A 594 -15.54 -17.69 33.47
CA GLU A 594 -14.60 -18.63 34.09
C GLU A 594 -14.86 -20.06 33.62
N ILE A 595 -13.85 -20.70 33.03
CA ILE A 595 -13.89 -22.09 32.55
C ILE A 595 -12.67 -22.81 33.11
N GLY A 596 -12.89 -23.79 34.00
CA GLY A 596 -11.80 -24.57 34.59
C GLY A 596 -10.82 -23.73 35.41
N GLY A 597 -11.30 -22.68 36.09
CA GLY A 597 -10.47 -21.76 36.88
C GLY A 597 -9.70 -20.72 36.06
N VAL A 598 -10.03 -20.58 34.77
CA VAL A 598 -9.43 -19.60 33.86
C VAL A 598 -10.51 -18.74 33.23
N ASN A 599 -10.32 -17.43 33.25
CA ASN A 599 -11.23 -16.49 32.61
C ASN A 599 -10.94 -16.44 31.09
N ARG A 600 -11.98 -16.67 30.27
CA ARG A 600 -11.91 -16.76 28.80
C ARG A 600 -12.88 -15.81 28.11
N ILE A 601 -12.49 -15.29 26.95
CA ILE A 601 -13.38 -14.51 26.08
C ILE A 601 -14.44 -15.44 25.47
N CYS A 602 -15.71 -15.07 25.64
CA CYS A 602 -16.87 -15.76 25.11
C CYS A 602 -17.76 -14.78 24.33
N PHE A 603 -18.37 -15.27 23.25
CA PHE A 603 -19.22 -14.48 22.37
C PHE A 603 -20.69 -14.81 22.53
N ARG A 604 -21.55 -13.87 22.20
CA ARG A 604 -22.99 -14.10 22.18
C ARG A 604 -23.36 -15.16 21.13
N ASP A 605 -24.13 -16.17 21.51
CA ASP A 605 -24.62 -17.26 20.64
C ASP A 605 -25.13 -16.81 19.25
N LYS A 606 -25.95 -15.75 19.18
CA LYS A 606 -26.50 -15.21 17.93
C LYS A 606 -25.47 -14.61 16.97
N GLU A 607 -24.23 -14.42 17.42
CA GLU A 607 -23.13 -13.94 16.57
C GLU A 607 -22.38 -15.09 15.88
N ALA A 608 -22.75 -16.36 16.13
CA ALA A 608 -22.08 -17.51 15.53
C ALA A 608 -22.01 -17.44 14.00
N ASP A 609 -23.13 -17.12 13.34
CA ASP A 609 -23.17 -16.97 11.88
C ASP A 609 -22.34 -15.77 11.40
N HIS A 610 -22.33 -14.65 12.15
CA HIS A 610 -21.49 -13.49 11.83
C HIS A 610 -19.99 -13.78 11.95
N ILE A 611 -19.58 -14.57 12.94
CA ILE A 611 -18.19 -15.03 13.11
C ILE A 611 -17.82 -16.00 11.99
N TYR A 612 -18.71 -16.93 11.64
CA TYR A 612 -18.49 -17.86 10.52
C TYR A 612 -18.33 -17.08 9.20
N ASP A 613 -19.19 -16.10 8.95
CA ASP A 613 -19.11 -15.22 7.78
C ASP A 613 -17.78 -14.46 7.71
N MET A 614 -17.24 -14.03 8.85
CA MET A 614 -15.90 -13.41 8.92
C MET A 614 -14.82 -14.37 8.41
N PHE A 615 -14.76 -15.60 8.94
CA PHE A 615 -13.78 -16.61 8.51
C PHE A 615 -13.97 -16.96 7.03
N TYR A 616 -15.21 -17.08 6.58
CA TYR A 616 -15.53 -17.39 5.19
C TYR A 616 -15.13 -16.27 4.21
N GLN A 617 -15.39 -15.01 4.57
CA GLN A 617 -14.95 -13.86 3.78
C GLN A 617 -13.43 -13.70 3.79
N LEU A 618 -12.78 -13.98 4.92
CA LEU A 618 -11.32 -14.01 5.02
C LEU A 618 -10.73 -15.08 4.10
N ALA A 619 -11.27 -16.31 4.09
CA ALA A 619 -10.80 -17.35 3.17
C ALA A 619 -10.97 -16.95 1.69
N LYS A 620 -12.05 -16.23 1.34
CA LYS A 620 -12.21 -15.62 0.02
C LYS A 620 -11.16 -14.57 -0.27
N LEU A 621 -10.81 -13.74 0.72
CA LEU A 621 -9.78 -12.71 0.60
C LEU A 621 -8.40 -13.34 0.34
N VAL A 622 -8.03 -14.34 1.14
CA VAL A 622 -6.81 -15.14 0.98
C VAL A 622 -6.76 -15.74 -0.43
N ARG A 623 -7.85 -16.37 -0.89
CA ARG A 623 -7.93 -16.98 -2.23
C ARG A 623 -7.78 -15.95 -3.37
N ARG A 624 -8.45 -14.81 -3.27
CA ARG A 624 -8.56 -13.82 -4.37
C ARG A 624 -7.37 -12.88 -4.44
N ALA A 625 -6.75 -12.56 -3.30
CA ALA A 625 -5.70 -11.55 -3.20
C ALA A 625 -4.37 -12.16 -2.75
N TYR A 626 -4.26 -12.62 -1.50
CA TYR A 626 -2.99 -12.98 -0.87
C TYR A 626 -2.32 -14.18 -1.58
N GLN A 627 -3.10 -15.21 -1.86
CA GLN A 627 -2.65 -16.43 -2.55
C GLN A 627 -3.00 -16.40 -4.04
N HIS A 628 -3.23 -15.23 -4.64
CA HIS A 628 -3.42 -15.15 -6.08
C HIS A 628 -2.13 -15.58 -6.81
N LYS A 629 -2.26 -16.38 -7.88
CA LYS A 629 -1.13 -16.95 -8.62
C LYS A 629 -0.08 -15.91 -9.06
N THR A 630 -0.54 -14.72 -9.47
CA THR A 630 0.37 -13.64 -9.87
C THR A 630 1.00 -12.92 -8.67
N THR A 631 0.29 -12.82 -7.55
CA THR A 631 0.85 -12.31 -6.28
C THR A 631 1.99 -13.20 -5.83
N TYR A 632 1.74 -14.51 -5.78
CA TYR A 632 2.73 -15.49 -5.35
C TYR A 632 4.00 -15.44 -6.21
N ILE A 633 3.87 -15.46 -7.54
CA ILE A 633 5.04 -15.53 -8.41
C ILE A 633 5.87 -14.24 -8.37
N ILE A 634 5.24 -13.09 -8.14
CA ILE A 634 5.96 -11.84 -7.86
C ILE A 634 6.68 -11.96 -6.52
N GLY A 635 6.01 -12.49 -5.50
CA GLY A 635 6.62 -12.71 -4.18
C GLY A 635 7.83 -13.63 -4.24
N ASP A 636 7.77 -14.71 -5.03
CA ASP A 636 8.90 -15.61 -5.26
C ASP A 636 10.09 -14.89 -5.93
N MET A 637 9.83 -14.05 -6.94
CA MET A 637 10.85 -13.21 -7.56
C MET A 637 11.41 -12.14 -6.60
N ILE A 638 10.56 -11.57 -5.72
CA ILE A 638 10.96 -10.63 -4.66
C ILE A 638 11.80 -11.32 -3.59
N ILE A 639 11.68 -12.63 -3.38
CA ILE A 639 12.57 -13.37 -2.49
C ILE A 639 13.92 -13.63 -3.21
N GLU A 640 13.88 -13.99 -4.49
CA GLU A 640 15.09 -14.33 -5.27
C GLU A 640 16.03 -13.13 -5.46
N ALA A 641 15.49 -11.92 -5.69
CA ALA A 641 16.31 -10.75 -5.96
C ALA A 641 17.18 -10.29 -4.76
N PRO A 642 16.62 -10.07 -3.55
CA PRO A 642 17.39 -9.81 -2.33
C PRO A 642 18.30 -10.97 -1.95
N ALA A 643 17.91 -12.23 -2.19
CA ALA A 643 18.77 -13.39 -1.92
C ALA A 643 20.09 -13.30 -2.69
N LYS A 644 20.04 -12.91 -3.96
CA LYS A 644 21.23 -12.66 -4.79
C LYS A 644 21.98 -11.37 -4.43
N ALA A 645 21.36 -10.48 -3.67
CA ALA A 645 21.93 -9.19 -3.27
C ALA A 645 22.50 -9.18 -1.84
N ASN A 646 22.21 -10.20 -1.04
CA ASN A 646 22.50 -10.23 0.41
C ASN A 646 23.94 -9.86 0.73
N ASP A 647 24.90 -10.48 0.05
CA ASP A 647 26.34 -10.33 0.30
C ASP A 647 26.89 -8.95 -0.11
N TYR A 648 26.07 -8.12 -0.76
CA TYR A 648 26.46 -6.82 -1.32
C TYR A 648 25.67 -5.65 -0.72
N ILE A 649 24.56 -5.92 -0.06
CA ILE A 649 23.75 -4.91 0.63
C ILE A 649 24.18 -4.88 2.10
N ILE A 650 24.83 -3.78 2.47
CA ILE A 650 25.27 -3.50 3.84
C ILE A 650 24.29 -2.53 4.50
N LEU A 651 23.78 -2.89 5.67
CA LEU A 651 22.89 -2.12 6.54
C LEU A 651 23.65 -1.69 7.79
N GLY A 652 23.29 -0.53 8.35
CA GLY A 652 24.04 0.06 9.44
C GLY A 652 25.52 0.18 9.07
N ARG A 653 26.40 -0.32 9.96
CA ARG A 653 27.86 -0.23 9.78
C ARG A 653 28.45 -1.36 8.95
N ASP A 654 28.00 -2.60 9.15
CA ASP A 654 28.62 -3.79 8.52
C ASP A 654 27.72 -5.04 8.61
N THR A 655 26.41 -4.89 8.36
CA THR A 655 25.45 -5.99 8.56
C THR A 655 24.68 -6.33 7.29
N HIS A 656 24.65 -7.61 6.92
CA HIS A 656 23.86 -8.07 5.78
C HIS A 656 22.36 -8.23 6.12
N MET A 657 21.49 -8.35 5.12
CA MET A 657 20.04 -8.47 5.34
C MET A 657 19.67 -9.65 6.25
N THR A 658 20.28 -10.82 6.04
CA THR A 658 20.04 -12.03 6.86
C THR A 658 20.56 -11.92 8.30
N GLU A 659 21.53 -11.04 8.54
CA GLU A 659 22.16 -10.84 9.86
C GLU A 659 21.50 -9.71 10.64
N SER A 660 20.83 -8.78 9.94
CA SER A 660 20.16 -7.63 10.55
C SER A 660 19.12 -8.01 11.60
N VAL A 661 18.55 -9.21 11.55
CA VAL A 661 17.60 -9.71 12.57
C VAL A 661 18.22 -9.86 13.97
N ASP A 662 19.54 -9.80 14.09
CA ASP A 662 20.29 -9.82 15.35
C ASP A 662 20.77 -8.42 15.79
N ASP A 663 20.67 -7.42 14.93
CA ASP A 663 21.01 -6.01 15.21
C ASP A 663 19.80 -5.12 14.91
N MET A 664 19.06 -4.72 15.95
CA MET A 664 17.85 -3.92 15.79
C MET A 664 18.12 -2.50 15.27
N GLU A 665 19.34 -1.97 15.37
CA GLU A 665 19.68 -0.70 14.71
C GLU A 665 19.73 -0.91 13.19
N ALA A 666 20.44 -1.95 12.71
CA ALA A 666 20.48 -2.31 11.30
C ALA A 666 19.10 -2.75 10.77
N PHE A 667 18.32 -3.51 11.55
CA PHE A 667 16.96 -3.92 11.19
C PHE A 667 16.01 -2.72 11.07
N THR A 668 16.26 -1.64 11.84
CA THR A 668 15.49 -0.40 11.74
C THR A 668 15.62 0.24 10.35
N GLU A 669 16.73 0.04 9.66
CA GLU A 669 16.97 0.54 8.29
C GLU A 669 16.39 -0.38 7.21
N LEU A 670 16.11 -1.64 7.53
CA LEU A 670 15.73 -2.65 6.55
C LEU A 670 14.22 -2.59 6.24
N THR A 671 13.84 -1.88 5.18
CA THR A 671 12.44 -1.71 4.72
C THR A 671 12.26 -2.16 3.26
N ASP A 672 11.07 -1.98 2.69
CA ASP A 672 10.80 -2.27 1.26
C ASP A 672 11.70 -1.47 0.31
N GLU A 673 12.31 -0.38 0.79
CA GLU A 673 13.23 0.49 0.04
C GLU A 673 14.52 -0.24 -0.40
N VAL A 674 14.81 -1.41 0.19
CA VAL A 674 15.88 -2.31 -0.29
C VAL A 674 15.75 -2.65 -1.78
N ILE A 675 14.53 -2.73 -2.31
CA ILE A 675 14.28 -2.98 -3.74
C ILE A 675 14.79 -1.82 -4.59
N GLN A 676 14.52 -0.58 -4.18
CA GLN A 676 15.00 0.62 -4.87
C GLN A 676 16.52 0.75 -4.74
N ARG A 677 17.08 0.42 -3.57
CA ARG A 677 18.53 0.37 -3.35
C ARG A 677 19.22 -0.60 -4.30
N ILE A 678 18.66 -1.79 -4.51
CA ILE A 678 19.18 -2.75 -5.49
C ILE A 678 19.01 -2.21 -6.91
N MET A 679 17.78 -1.81 -7.29
CA MET A 679 17.43 -1.37 -8.65
C MET A 679 18.28 -0.21 -9.17
N TYR A 680 18.60 0.76 -8.32
CA TYR A 680 19.28 1.98 -8.72
C TYR A 680 20.76 2.03 -8.34
N SER A 681 21.28 0.95 -7.73
CA SER A 681 22.73 0.83 -7.54
C SER A 681 23.44 0.77 -8.91
N ALA A 682 24.65 1.35 -8.98
CA ALA A 682 25.55 1.20 -10.12
C ALA A 682 26.48 -0.01 -9.99
N ASP A 683 26.45 -0.71 -8.85
CA ASP A 683 27.32 -1.85 -8.58
C ASP A 683 26.95 -3.04 -9.46
N ARG A 684 27.92 -3.53 -10.25
CA ARG A 684 27.73 -4.68 -11.16
C ARG A 684 27.45 -5.99 -10.43
N GLN A 685 27.84 -6.12 -9.17
CA GLN A 685 27.54 -7.32 -8.36
C GLN A 685 26.03 -7.52 -8.18
N LEU A 686 25.27 -6.42 -8.25
CA LEU A 686 23.81 -6.42 -8.14
C LEU A 686 23.08 -6.59 -9.50
N ASP A 687 23.78 -6.77 -10.63
CA ASP A 687 23.16 -6.88 -11.97
C ASP A 687 22.09 -7.97 -12.05
N ALA A 688 22.37 -9.15 -11.49
CA ALA A 688 21.43 -10.27 -11.51
C ALA A 688 20.15 -9.96 -10.72
N SER A 689 20.28 -9.38 -9.52
CA SER A 689 19.16 -8.93 -8.70
C SER A 689 18.37 -7.81 -9.38
N ARG A 690 19.06 -6.80 -9.92
CA ARG A 690 18.45 -5.71 -10.70
C ARG A 690 17.64 -6.23 -11.88
N GLN A 691 18.15 -7.23 -12.59
CA GLN A 691 17.45 -7.80 -13.74
C GLN A 691 16.14 -8.49 -13.33
N ILE A 692 16.12 -9.18 -12.19
CA ILE A 692 14.88 -9.79 -11.64
C ILE A 692 13.89 -8.71 -11.26
N LEU A 693 14.31 -7.67 -10.54
CA LEU A 693 13.44 -6.56 -10.14
C LEU A 693 12.89 -5.80 -11.36
N THR A 694 13.73 -5.55 -12.36
CA THR A 694 13.30 -4.95 -13.64
C THR A 694 12.28 -5.84 -14.33
N ASN A 695 12.43 -7.17 -14.25
CA ASN A 695 11.44 -8.10 -14.79
C ASN A 695 10.10 -8.03 -14.05
N ILE A 696 10.10 -7.83 -12.72
CA ILE A 696 8.86 -7.59 -11.96
C ILE A 696 8.18 -6.31 -12.43
N MET A 697 8.93 -5.20 -12.44
CA MET A 697 8.41 -3.87 -12.79
C MET A 697 7.87 -3.83 -14.22
N CYS A 698 8.60 -4.43 -15.18
CA CYS A 698 8.16 -4.49 -16.58
C CYS A 698 7.23 -5.66 -16.91
N ARG A 699 6.60 -6.27 -15.90
CA ARG A 699 5.67 -7.40 -16.02
C ARG A 699 6.20 -8.61 -16.81
N ARG A 700 7.51 -8.80 -16.81
CA ARG A 700 8.20 -9.99 -17.35
C ARG A 700 8.31 -11.09 -16.30
N LEU A 701 7.17 -11.52 -15.80
CA LEU A 701 7.05 -12.52 -14.73
C LEU A 701 7.30 -13.94 -15.24
N HIS A 702 7.60 -14.86 -14.33
CA HIS A 702 7.54 -16.29 -14.62
C HIS A 702 6.12 -16.68 -15.05
N LYS A 703 6.03 -17.63 -15.98
CA LYS A 703 4.77 -17.98 -16.64
C LYS A 703 4.02 -19.02 -15.83
N PHE A 704 2.76 -18.74 -15.49
CA PHE A 704 1.85 -19.75 -14.98
C PHE A 704 1.61 -20.85 -16.03
N VAL A 705 1.76 -22.10 -15.63
CA VAL A 705 1.68 -23.27 -16.53
C VAL A 705 0.38 -24.03 -16.30
N ALA A 706 0.15 -24.48 -15.06
CA ALA A 706 -1.00 -25.32 -14.71
C ALA A 706 -1.31 -25.25 -13.20
N GLU A 707 -2.51 -25.72 -12.83
CA GLU A 707 -3.04 -25.82 -11.46
C GLU A 707 -3.82 -27.14 -11.32
N THR A 708 -3.78 -27.76 -10.14
CA THR A 708 -4.62 -28.91 -9.77
C THR A 708 -5.05 -28.82 -8.30
N HIS A 709 -6.07 -29.60 -7.93
CA HIS A 709 -6.68 -29.62 -6.60
C HIS A 709 -6.58 -31.04 -5.99
N PRO A 710 -5.56 -31.34 -5.19
CA PRO A 710 -5.40 -32.65 -4.58
C PRO A 710 -6.43 -32.88 -3.46
N HIS A 711 -6.79 -34.15 -3.22
CA HIS A 711 -7.63 -34.55 -2.09
C HIS A 711 -6.82 -34.59 -0.78
N TYR A 712 -7.44 -34.32 0.35
CA TYR A 712 -6.85 -34.63 1.66
C TYR A 712 -6.95 -36.15 1.91
N PRO A 713 -5.95 -36.86 2.50
CA PRO A 713 -4.77 -36.36 3.23
C PRO A 713 -3.49 -36.19 2.40
N ALA A 714 -3.53 -36.31 1.05
CA ALA A 714 -2.36 -36.17 0.15
C ALA A 714 -1.46 -34.99 0.52
N TYR A 715 -2.11 -33.88 0.86
CA TYR A 715 -1.50 -32.62 1.27
C TYR A 715 -0.45 -32.75 2.38
N LYS A 716 -0.71 -33.55 3.42
CA LYS A 716 0.20 -33.68 4.58
C LYS A 716 1.59 -34.17 4.17
N TYR A 717 1.68 -34.92 3.09
CA TYR A 717 2.93 -35.51 2.59
C TYR A 717 3.64 -34.63 1.58
N ILE A 718 2.98 -33.60 1.05
CA ILE A 718 3.54 -32.71 0.02
C ILE A 718 3.82 -31.30 0.55
N GLN A 719 3.19 -30.87 1.64
CA GLN A 719 3.44 -29.56 2.24
C GLN A 719 4.93 -29.41 2.61
N GLY A 720 5.57 -28.34 2.12
CA GLY A 720 7.01 -28.09 2.32
C GLY A 720 7.94 -28.89 1.38
N ASN A 721 7.38 -29.66 0.45
CA ASN A 721 8.13 -30.49 -0.50
C ASN A 721 8.10 -29.93 -1.95
N GLU A 722 7.97 -28.61 -2.10
CA GLU A 722 7.88 -27.94 -3.41
C GLU A 722 9.06 -28.29 -4.33
N GLN A 723 10.28 -28.39 -3.79
CA GLN A 723 11.47 -28.76 -4.54
C GLN A 723 11.48 -30.22 -5.00
N ILE A 724 10.91 -31.13 -4.18
CA ILE A 724 10.76 -32.54 -4.57
C ILE A 724 9.78 -32.63 -5.75
N LEU A 725 8.67 -31.89 -5.70
CA LEU A 725 7.70 -31.84 -6.80
C LEU A 725 8.31 -31.26 -8.09
N ALA A 726 9.13 -30.21 -7.98
CA ALA A 726 9.87 -29.67 -9.11
C ALA A 726 10.84 -30.72 -9.70
N GLY A 727 11.56 -31.45 -8.83
CA GLY A 727 12.44 -32.57 -9.21
C GLY A 727 11.69 -33.70 -9.91
N GLU A 728 10.49 -34.06 -9.43
CA GLU A 728 9.63 -35.04 -10.08
C GLU A 728 9.18 -34.59 -11.47
N LEU A 729 8.92 -33.31 -11.70
CA LEU A 729 8.58 -32.80 -13.03
C LEU A 729 9.78 -32.81 -13.98
N ALA A 730 10.98 -32.53 -13.47
CA ALA A 730 12.22 -32.56 -14.26
C ALA A 730 12.77 -33.99 -14.50
N ARG A 731 12.30 -35.01 -13.76
CA ARG A 731 12.83 -36.37 -13.83
C ARG A 731 12.76 -36.94 -15.25
N GLY A 732 13.91 -37.34 -15.79
CA GLY A 732 14.05 -37.87 -17.15
C GLY A 732 13.88 -36.84 -18.26
N GLN A 733 13.96 -35.54 -17.93
CA GLN A 733 13.92 -34.43 -18.88
C GLN A 733 15.32 -33.80 -19.02
N THR A 734 15.54 -33.05 -20.10
CA THR A 734 16.83 -32.36 -20.38
C THR A 734 16.92 -30.96 -19.77
N PHE A 735 15.85 -30.47 -19.16
CA PHE A 735 15.81 -29.15 -18.54
C PHE A 735 16.08 -29.20 -17.02
N PRO A 736 16.70 -28.16 -16.44
CA PRO A 736 17.03 -28.11 -15.02
C PRO A 736 15.79 -27.90 -14.14
N VAL A 737 15.85 -28.41 -12.90
CA VAL A 737 14.81 -28.23 -11.88
C VAL A 737 14.56 -26.74 -11.58
N ASP A 738 15.62 -25.93 -11.60
CA ASP A 738 15.58 -24.49 -11.30
C ASP A 738 14.70 -23.67 -12.28
N ASP A 739 14.35 -24.22 -13.44
CA ASP A 739 13.43 -23.58 -14.39
C ASP A 739 11.95 -23.73 -13.99
N ILE A 740 11.66 -24.55 -12.97
CA ILE A 740 10.31 -24.88 -12.50
C ILE A 740 10.11 -24.30 -11.10
N VAL A 741 8.98 -23.60 -10.91
CA VAL A 741 8.55 -23.13 -9.59
C VAL A 741 7.24 -23.82 -9.25
N VAL A 742 7.17 -24.45 -8.08
CA VAL A 742 5.96 -25.10 -7.56
C VAL A 742 5.43 -24.29 -6.38
N GLN A 743 4.12 -24.06 -6.35
CA GLN A 743 3.41 -23.48 -5.21
C GLN A 743 2.43 -24.51 -4.67
N ILE A 744 2.47 -24.74 -3.35
CA ILE A 744 1.46 -25.50 -2.63
C ILE A 744 0.65 -24.53 -1.78
N VAL A 745 -0.66 -24.52 -1.92
CA VAL A 745 -1.57 -23.62 -1.20
C VAL A 745 -2.56 -24.44 -0.39
N LYS A 746 -2.71 -24.03 0.87
CA LYS A 746 -3.79 -24.45 1.76
C LYS A 746 -4.70 -23.26 2.00
N LEU A 747 -5.97 -23.40 1.65
CA LEU A 747 -7.01 -22.41 1.92
C LEU A 747 -7.99 -23.06 2.88
N ASP A 748 -8.06 -22.55 4.11
CA ASP A 748 -9.02 -23.02 5.10
C ASP A 748 -9.67 -21.85 5.84
N LEU A 749 -10.62 -22.17 6.72
CA LEU A 749 -11.27 -21.21 7.59
C LEU A 749 -10.49 -20.96 8.90
N GLY A 750 -9.20 -21.31 8.96
CA GLY A 750 -8.33 -21.20 10.16
C GLY A 750 -8.20 -22.48 10.99
N SER A 751 -8.99 -23.52 10.68
CA SER A 751 -9.07 -24.78 11.45
C SER A 751 -8.91 -26.04 10.59
N GLY A 752 -8.29 -25.92 9.41
CA GLY A 752 -8.19 -27.03 8.46
C GLY A 752 -9.56 -27.50 7.98
N GLU A 753 -9.85 -28.79 8.11
CA GLU A 753 -11.15 -29.36 7.72
C GLU A 753 -12.26 -29.08 8.75
N ASN A 754 -11.87 -28.80 10.01
CA ASN A 754 -12.81 -28.61 11.10
C ASN A 754 -13.54 -27.27 10.97
N ASN A 755 -14.71 -27.16 11.58
CA ASN A 755 -15.44 -25.90 11.64
C ASN A 755 -14.70 -24.91 12.56
N PRO A 756 -14.43 -23.66 12.12
CA PRO A 756 -13.70 -22.68 12.93
C PRO A 756 -14.40 -22.33 14.25
N LEU A 757 -15.72 -22.48 14.33
CA LEU A 757 -16.49 -22.20 15.54
C LEU A 757 -16.31 -23.26 16.65
N GLU A 758 -15.74 -24.42 16.35
CA GLU A 758 -15.51 -25.46 17.36
C GLU A 758 -14.53 -25.02 18.46
N ASN A 759 -13.64 -24.08 18.13
CA ASN A 759 -12.67 -23.50 19.06
C ASN A 759 -13.17 -22.17 19.67
N VAL A 760 -14.36 -21.71 19.27
CA VAL A 760 -14.95 -20.45 19.75
C VAL A 760 -15.96 -20.73 20.85
N LEU A 761 -15.85 -19.97 21.94
CA LEU A 761 -16.72 -20.09 23.11
C LEU A 761 -17.89 -19.12 23.02
N PHE A 762 -19.08 -19.59 23.38
CA PHE A 762 -20.32 -18.84 23.29
C PHE A 762 -21.16 -18.89 24.57
N PHE A 763 -21.99 -17.88 24.79
CA PHE A 763 -22.98 -17.82 25.88
C PHE A 763 -24.37 -17.42 25.39
N THR A 764 -25.41 -17.87 26.10
CA THR A 764 -26.81 -17.57 25.78
C THR A 764 -27.38 -16.46 26.67
N LYS A 765 -28.63 -16.04 26.45
CA LYS A 765 -29.22 -14.84 27.13
C LYS A 765 -29.70 -15.23 28.50
N ASN A 766 -30.20 -16.45 28.55
CA ASN A 766 -30.75 -17.06 29.72
C ASN A 766 -29.62 -17.60 30.61
N GLU A 767 -28.45 -17.91 30.04
CA GLU A 767 -27.28 -18.45 30.75
C GLU A 767 -26.01 -17.64 30.40
N PRO A 768 -25.89 -16.38 30.88
CA PRO A 768 -24.78 -15.50 30.53
C PRO A 768 -23.44 -15.84 31.19
N GLU A 769 -23.45 -16.75 32.17
CA GLU A 769 -22.27 -17.23 32.92
C GLU A 769 -21.85 -18.64 32.51
N THR A 770 -22.46 -19.20 31.46
CA THR A 770 -22.17 -20.57 31.00
C THR A 770 -21.64 -20.52 29.58
N ALA A 771 -20.42 -21.02 29.41
CA ALA A 771 -19.79 -21.15 28.11
C ALA A 771 -20.18 -22.46 27.43
N THR A 772 -20.40 -22.38 26.12
CA THR A 772 -20.77 -23.48 25.22
C THR A 772 -19.96 -23.35 23.94
N ARG A 773 -19.80 -24.45 23.18
CA ARG A 773 -19.21 -24.37 21.84
C ARG A 773 -20.29 -24.09 20.81
N GLY A 774 -20.01 -23.18 19.88
CA GLY A 774 -20.98 -22.76 18.88
C GLY A 774 -21.07 -23.71 17.69
N LYS A 775 -22.19 -23.64 16.98
CA LYS A 775 -22.39 -24.23 15.64
C LYS A 775 -23.11 -23.21 14.77
N ALA A 776 -22.61 -22.95 13.57
CA ALA A 776 -23.28 -22.10 12.58
C ALA A 776 -24.46 -22.86 11.97
N ILE A 777 -25.54 -22.15 11.62
CA ILE A 777 -26.74 -22.74 11.02
C ILE A 777 -26.47 -23.12 9.56
N PHE A 778 -25.75 -22.26 8.84
CA PHE A 778 -25.34 -22.48 7.44
C PHE A 778 -23.82 -22.56 7.35
N GLN A 779 -23.31 -23.62 6.72
CA GLN A 779 -21.88 -23.89 6.60
C GLN A 779 -21.55 -24.35 5.19
N ALA A 780 -20.33 -24.06 4.73
CA ALA A 780 -19.80 -24.61 3.51
C ALA A 780 -19.67 -26.14 3.61
N GLU A 781 -19.94 -26.85 2.50
CA GLU A 781 -19.75 -28.30 2.44
C GLU A 781 -18.28 -28.72 2.61
N ARG A 782 -17.33 -27.81 2.31
CA ARG A 782 -15.89 -28.01 2.49
C ARG A 782 -15.26 -26.76 3.10
N ASN A 783 -14.56 -26.94 4.22
CA ASN A 783 -13.81 -25.89 4.92
C ASN A 783 -12.33 -25.81 4.50
N LEU A 784 -11.88 -26.75 3.67
CA LEU A 784 -10.51 -26.87 3.19
C LEU A 784 -10.48 -27.01 1.67
N GLU A 785 -9.64 -26.19 1.04
CA GLU A 785 -9.27 -26.30 -0.38
C GLU A 785 -7.75 -26.35 -0.49
N LEU A 786 -7.27 -27.26 -1.32
CA LEU A 786 -5.85 -27.49 -1.56
C LEU A 786 -5.56 -27.22 -3.02
N ILE A 787 -4.42 -26.59 -3.30
CA ILE A 787 -4.05 -26.19 -4.66
C ILE A 787 -2.56 -26.45 -4.86
N ILE A 788 -2.19 -27.07 -5.98
CA ILE A 788 -0.80 -27.11 -6.46
C ILE A 788 -0.74 -26.32 -7.77
N ARG A 789 0.19 -25.38 -7.88
CA ARG A 789 0.44 -24.62 -9.11
C ARG A 789 1.87 -24.78 -9.57
N VAL A 790 2.05 -24.77 -10.89
CA VAL A 790 3.37 -24.80 -11.52
C VAL A 790 3.57 -23.56 -12.38
N PHE A 791 4.76 -22.98 -12.26
CA PHE A 791 5.23 -21.85 -13.04
C PHE A 791 6.57 -22.20 -13.71
N SER A 792 6.85 -21.48 -14.79
CA SER A 792 8.05 -21.64 -15.61
C SER A 792 8.85 -20.35 -15.64
N LYS A 793 10.15 -20.43 -15.36
CA LYS A 793 11.08 -19.30 -15.55
C LYS A 793 11.32 -19.02 -17.04
N ARG A 794 11.14 -20.01 -17.92
CA ARG A 794 11.25 -19.90 -19.39
C ARG A 794 9.95 -19.36 -20.02
N ARG A 795 9.62 -18.12 -19.68
CA ARG A 795 8.35 -17.46 -20.08
C ARG A 795 8.02 -17.58 -21.58
N ASN A 796 9.00 -17.36 -22.45
CA ASN A 796 8.80 -17.27 -23.90
C ASN A 796 9.05 -18.60 -24.65
N ASP A 797 9.44 -19.67 -23.95
CA ASP A 797 9.69 -20.98 -24.56
C ASP A 797 8.38 -21.78 -24.65
N ALA A 798 7.64 -21.60 -25.74
CA ALA A 798 6.32 -22.22 -25.90
C ALA A 798 6.38 -23.76 -25.81
N GLN A 799 7.41 -24.37 -26.39
CA GLN A 799 7.58 -25.82 -26.39
C GLN A 799 7.87 -26.36 -24.99
N PHE A 800 8.80 -25.73 -24.26
CA PHE A 800 9.08 -26.08 -22.86
C PHE A 800 7.82 -25.99 -22.01
N ASN A 801 7.07 -24.89 -22.13
CA ASN A 801 5.86 -24.67 -21.33
C ASN A 801 4.75 -25.69 -21.63
N GLN A 802 4.61 -26.11 -22.88
CA GLN A 802 3.67 -27.18 -23.26
C GLN A 802 4.11 -28.54 -22.70
N ASN A 803 5.41 -28.86 -22.80
CA ASN A 803 5.96 -30.11 -22.25
C ASN A 803 5.80 -30.17 -20.73
N LEU A 804 6.12 -29.07 -20.02
CA LEU A 804 5.96 -28.97 -18.57
C LEU A 804 4.50 -29.13 -18.14
N LYS A 805 3.56 -28.55 -18.89
CA LYS A 805 2.12 -28.76 -18.66
C LYS A 805 1.72 -30.22 -18.80
N ALA A 806 2.15 -30.90 -19.86
CA ALA A 806 1.82 -32.31 -20.07
C ALA A 806 2.40 -33.22 -18.96
N LEU A 807 3.63 -32.92 -18.49
CA LEU A 807 4.25 -33.62 -17.36
C LEU A 807 3.47 -33.37 -16.06
N PHE A 808 3.04 -32.13 -15.82
CA PHE A 808 2.19 -31.79 -14.68
C PHE A 808 0.89 -32.59 -14.68
N GLU A 809 0.17 -32.62 -15.79
CA GLU A 809 -1.10 -33.35 -15.92
C GLU A 809 -0.89 -34.86 -15.75
N THR A 810 0.19 -35.42 -16.29
CA THR A 810 0.48 -36.86 -16.23
C THR A 810 1.01 -37.30 -14.85
N ARG A 811 1.85 -36.49 -14.19
CA ARG A 811 2.56 -36.89 -12.94
C ARG A 811 1.90 -36.37 -11.68
N LEU A 812 1.24 -35.22 -11.74
CA LEU A 812 0.64 -34.53 -10.58
C LEU A 812 -0.88 -34.30 -10.75
N GLY A 813 -1.46 -34.59 -11.92
CA GLY A 813 -2.88 -34.33 -12.22
C GLY A 813 -3.88 -35.32 -11.61
N ASN A 814 -3.43 -36.46 -11.09
CA ASN A 814 -4.24 -37.49 -10.41
C ASN A 814 -3.63 -37.82 -9.04
N ASP A 815 -4.40 -38.44 -8.12
CA ASP A 815 -3.95 -38.91 -6.79
C ASP A 815 -2.76 -39.92 -6.81
N GLU A 816 -2.19 -40.19 -7.99
CA GLU A 816 -0.92 -40.92 -8.17
C GLU A 816 0.26 -40.25 -7.43
N LEU A 817 0.17 -38.94 -7.19
CA LEU A 817 1.07 -38.15 -6.34
C LEU A 817 1.24 -38.77 -4.93
N VAL A 818 0.11 -39.16 -4.33
CA VAL A 818 0.07 -39.77 -3.00
C VAL A 818 0.80 -41.09 -3.02
N ARG A 819 0.51 -41.94 -4.02
CA ARG A 819 1.13 -43.26 -4.15
C ARG A 819 2.65 -43.23 -4.36
N ARG A 820 3.19 -42.16 -4.96
CA ARG A 820 4.63 -42.05 -5.27
C ARG A 820 5.45 -41.36 -4.17
N LEU A 821 4.85 -40.47 -3.38
CA LEU A 821 5.53 -39.70 -2.34
C LEU A 821 5.31 -40.25 -0.91
N LEU A 822 4.35 -41.15 -0.72
CA LEU A 822 4.20 -41.87 0.53
C LEU A 822 5.38 -42.85 0.75
N PRO A 823 5.99 -42.91 1.95
CA PRO A 823 6.83 -44.05 2.30
C PRO A 823 5.99 -45.34 2.23
N PRO A 824 6.60 -46.51 1.93
CA PRO A 824 5.89 -47.77 1.62
C PRO A 824 4.87 -48.25 2.67
N VAL A 825 4.90 -47.69 3.88
CA VAL A 825 4.10 -48.13 5.04
C VAL A 825 2.72 -47.43 5.10
N ALA A 826 2.51 -46.34 4.35
CA ALA A 826 1.28 -45.54 4.44
C ALA A 826 0.29 -45.76 3.28
N ALA A 827 0.57 -46.70 2.38
CA ALA A 827 -0.27 -46.97 1.20
C ALA A 827 -1.39 -48.01 1.45
N GLU A 828 -1.51 -48.55 2.68
CA GLU A 828 -2.50 -49.57 3.06
C GLU A 828 -3.57 -49.09 4.08
N GLU A 829 -3.55 -47.82 4.50
CA GLU A 829 -4.68 -47.15 5.18
C GLU A 829 -5.39 -46.19 4.21
#